data_AF-A0A1H8KVX9-F1
#
_entry.id   AF-A0A1H8KVX9-F1
#
_cell.length_a   1.000
_cell.length_b   1.000
_cell.length_c   1.000
_cell.angle_alpha   90.00
_cell.angle_beta   90.00
_cell.angle_gamma   90.00
#
_symmetry.space_group_name_H-M   'P 1'
#
loop_
_entity.id
_entity.type
_entity.pdbx_description
1 polymer ?
#
loop_
_entity_poly.entity_id
_entity_poly.type
_entity_poly.pdbx_seq_one_letter_code
_entity_poly.pdbx_strand_id
1 'polypeptide(L)'
;MKKLISLTVSAVMLLSPFAFTINAPALNLQIDAVSAASEEQPPATPKPAPPKPAATPKATAKPKATAKPKATAKPKATAKPKATAKPKAAPKATAKLKATAKPKATAKPKATAKPKAAPKATAKPKATTKPSAKATAKPAATAKPAATAKPAATAKPAATAKPAAAPKATAKATAGPKATAKPANVSANVYLDGVYVAYGNANTKGTEGAKVTIKNGKVADIELLRTSPKIIDRDARNNYSGVWVAYELMKERLLNKTRQGAANVDAVSGASRTSNGWKLSVDRAFERSLKVKPKDTVYFAGEHMGVDPEGKYAVFATYDATKLTGVKVYPLSGTGDIIEEKAFTPAQAAAVAVITPALLAKGAAAQPTAGLEADFKAAVNAFWDAEENALINNTSKYVDGFYSSYGTARSVGTERADIIIRNGKLVDVKLYRLGSNLLDRGTTAYAKVVEANAPMTAKLLANGSYIANYDEKVDGISGATESSHGWNQAVERAFEKALEVPTKGQYFDGKFAGVDNQSKLMLLVDIASDKVTGITVSLFGDDKKLIAADKLTAEQKDLVAQLTAGLLDKGVQAADIAGHEDHSSAARAALADALANASKQQGAYKDGTFIAYGNAYDKGTNQAKVTLRNGKIVDVALYRLGMNMVDRGEAAYAEVIKALPQLTSKFLAAGTREGVQEMDAVSGATSSSNALKAAVDRAYGKAEVAEAYKAAYFNGTFIGVSADKSVNVMVTVKYNVPVKMLVYYLDEKGNVRPYDKLSNDEKAVKSEIELPSYDSLHKYGYRPAAFGANDAQKAISAKAVEAIKAALESAGK
;
A
#
# COMPACT_ATOMS: atom_id res chain seq x y z
N MET A 1 -24.05 13.95 -55.65
CA MET A 1 -22.97 13.38 -56.50
C MET A 1 -21.65 13.50 -55.76
N LYS A 2 -20.74 12.51 -55.88
CA LYS A 2 -19.34 12.49 -55.40
C LYS A 2 -19.16 12.64 -53.86
N LYS A 3 -18.36 11.82 -53.17
CA LYS A 3 -17.68 10.54 -53.49
C LYS A 3 -17.34 9.85 -52.15
N LEU A 4 -17.31 8.51 -52.11
CA LEU A 4 -16.76 7.79 -50.95
C LEU A 4 -15.26 8.07 -50.80
N ILE A 5 -14.80 8.22 -49.56
CA ILE A 5 -13.53 7.62 -49.11
C ILE A 5 -13.83 6.91 -47.77
N SER A 6 -13.73 5.59 -47.77
CA SER A 6 -13.64 4.80 -46.54
C SER A 6 -12.17 4.80 -46.11
N LEU A 7 -11.91 5.01 -44.81
CA LEU A 7 -10.60 4.71 -44.23
C LEU A 7 -10.79 3.91 -42.94
N THR A 8 -10.72 2.59 -43.08
CA THR A 8 -10.56 1.67 -41.96
C THR A 8 -9.21 1.92 -41.27
N VAL A 9 -9.22 2.20 -39.97
CA VAL A 9 -8.02 2.19 -39.13
C VAL A 9 -8.16 1.07 -38.10
N SER A 10 -7.47 -0.04 -38.34
CA SER A 10 -7.33 -1.12 -37.37
C SER A 10 -6.43 -0.69 -36.21
N ALA A 11 -6.76 -1.15 -35.00
CA ALA A 11 -6.04 -0.78 -33.79
C ALA A 11 -4.69 -1.51 -33.66
N VAL A 12 -3.58 -0.76 -33.56
CA VAL A 12 -2.38 -1.12 -32.78
C VAL A 12 -1.73 0.15 -32.24
N MET A 13 -1.74 0.34 -30.92
CA MET A 13 -0.64 1.03 -30.22
C MET A 13 -0.40 0.35 -28.87
N LEU A 14 0.81 -0.16 -28.69
CA LEU A 14 1.29 -0.59 -27.39
C LEU A 14 1.48 0.63 -26.50
N LEU A 15 1.08 0.50 -25.24
CA LEU A 15 1.50 1.43 -24.19
C LEU A 15 3.01 1.35 -23.99
N SER A 16 3.69 2.49 -24.04
CA SER A 16 5.09 2.66 -23.62
C SER A 16 5.29 4.12 -23.21
N PRO A 17 5.60 4.43 -21.95
CA PRO A 17 5.72 5.81 -21.49
C PRO A 17 7.07 6.44 -21.87
N PHE A 18 7.28 6.72 -23.16
CA PHE A 18 8.34 7.62 -23.61
C PHE A 18 7.83 9.05 -23.69
N ALA A 19 8.19 9.86 -22.69
CA ALA A 19 7.90 11.29 -22.68
C ALA A 19 8.76 12.03 -23.73
N PHE A 20 8.23 12.16 -24.95
CA PHE A 20 8.75 13.08 -25.96
C PHE A 20 8.01 14.43 -25.88
N THR A 21 8.73 15.47 -25.46
CA THR A 21 8.25 16.85 -25.48
C THR A 21 8.23 17.37 -26.92
N ILE A 22 7.04 17.60 -27.47
CA ILE A 22 6.88 18.34 -28.73
C ILE A 22 6.63 19.81 -28.38
N ASN A 23 7.53 20.68 -28.81
CA ASN A 23 7.42 22.13 -28.64
C ASN A 23 6.61 22.72 -29.79
N ALA A 24 5.43 23.27 -29.51
CA ALA A 24 4.59 23.99 -30.46
C ALA A 24 4.17 25.35 -29.89
N PRO A 25 4.30 26.46 -30.65
CA PRO A 25 4.06 27.81 -30.14
C PRO A 25 2.58 28.13 -29.95
N ALA A 26 2.30 29.06 -29.04
CA ALA A 26 0.96 29.39 -28.59
C ALA A 26 0.05 29.98 -29.68
N LEU A 27 -1.21 29.51 -29.73
CA LEU A 27 -2.32 30.30 -30.27
C LEU A 27 -2.93 31.13 -29.14
N ASN A 28 -2.95 32.46 -29.33
CA ASN A 28 -3.75 33.36 -28.52
C ASN A 28 -5.24 33.18 -28.85
N LEU A 29 -6.06 32.84 -27.86
CA LEU A 29 -7.46 33.26 -27.83
C LEU A 29 -7.65 34.17 -26.62
N GLN A 30 -8.20 35.37 -26.86
CA GLN A 30 -8.55 36.31 -25.81
C GLN A 30 -9.79 35.81 -25.06
N ILE A 31 -9.77 35.94 -23.74
CA ILE A 31 -10.94 35.78 -22.89
C ILE A 31 -11.22 37.16 -22.29
N ASP A 32 -12.27 37.83 -22.77
CA ASP A 32 -12.74 39.07 -22.17
C ASP A 32 -13.48 38.77 -20.86
N ALA A 33 -13.23 39.60 -19.86
CA ALA A 33 -13.83 39.50 -18.53
C ALA A 33 -15.08 40.37 -18.42
N VAL A 34 -16.17 39.83 -17.87
CA VAL A 34 -17.25 40.63 -17.25
C VAL A 34 -17.63 40.00 -15.91
N SER A 35 -17.87 40.87 -14.92
CA SER A 35 -18.14 40.55 -13.52
C SER A 35 -19.64 40.66 -13.16
N ALA A 36 -20.06 39.93 -12.12
CA ALA A 36 -21.21 40.11 -11.20
C ALA A 36 -22.46 40.90 -11.68
N ALA A 37 -23.71 40.47 -11.43
CA ALA A 37 -24.29 40.27 -10.09
C ALA A 37 -25.79 39.83 -10.13
N SER A 38 -26.32 39.45 -8.95
CA SER A 38 -27.73 39.45 -8.50
C SER A 38 -28.71 38.31 -8.89
N GLU A 39 -29.70 38.18 -7.99
CA GLU A 39 -30.70 37.12 -7.81
C GLU A 39 -31.96 37.28 -8.69
N GLU A 40 -32.68 36.18 -8.96
CA GLU A 40 -34.14 36.11 -8.69
C GLU A 40 -34.74 34.69 -8.70
N GLN A 41 -36.00 34.56 -8.27
CA GLN A 41 -36.75 33.31 -8.01
C GLN A 41 -37.39 32.63 -9.26
N PRO A 42 -37.80 31.35 -9.15
CA PRO A 42 -38.51 30.63 -10.23
C PRO A 42 -40.04 30.84 -10.24
N PRO A 43 -40.71 30.88 -11.41
CA PRO A 43 -42.17 30.98 -11.54
C PRO A 43 -42.90 29.63 -11.51
N ALA A 44 -44.23 29.68 -11.30
CA ALA A 44 -45.12 28.54 -11.07
C ALA A 44 -45.90 28.05 -12.31
N THR A 45 -46.68 26.98 -12.13
CA THR A 45 -47.39 26.18 -13.14
C THR A 45 -48.76 26.70 -13.57
N PRO A 46 -49.32 26.18 -14.68
CA PRO A 46 -50.77 26.11 -14.91
C PRO A 46 -51.32 24.65 -14.97
N LYS A 47 -52.63 24.51 -14.74
CA LYS A 47 -53.42 23.26 -14.68
C LYS A 47 -54.62 23.36 -15.65
N PRO A 48 -55.10 22.28 -16.29
CA PRO A 48 -56.46 21.78 -15.99
C PRO A 48 -56.62 20.23 -16.05
N ALA A 49 -57.86 19.73 -15.88
CA ALA A 49 -58.27 18.30 -15.83
C ALA A 49 -59.55 18.09 -16.69
N PRO A 50 -60.41 17.04 -16.54
CA PRO A 50 -60.26 15.58 -16.35
C PRO A 50 -60.91 14.77 -17.52
N PRO A 51 -61.04 13.41 -17.47
CA PRO A 51 -62.40 12.80 -17.45
C PRO A 51 -62.58 11.43 -16.71
N LYS A 52 -63.82 10.94 -16.68
CA LYS A 52 -64.42 9.68 -16.13
C LYS A 52 -65.49 9.20 -17.18
N PRO A 53 -66.23 8.04 -17.12
CA PRO A 53 -66.20 6.83 -16.25
C PRO A 53 -66.44 5.42 -16.90
N ALA A 54 -66.18 4.34 -16.12
CA ALA A 54 -66.85 2.99 -16.11
C ALA A 54 -66.76 2.06 -17.37
N ALA A 55 -67.03 0.73 -17.34
CA ALA A 55 -67.62 -0.18 -16.33
C ALA A 55 -67.06 -1.65 -16.36
N THR A 56 -67.51 -2.49 -15.40
CA THR A 56 -67.05 -3.87 -15.03
C THR A 56 -67.84 -5.02 -15.69
N PRO A 57 -67.40 -6.32 -15.66
CA PRO A 57 -67.73 -7.27 -14.56
C PRO A 57 -66.62 -8.35 -14.33
N LYS A 58 -66.65 -9.35 -13.42
CA LYS A 58 -67.54 -9.79 -12.30
C LYS A 58 -66.68 -10.58 -11.26
N ALA A 59 -67.21 -10.88 -10.07
CA ALA A 59 -66.50 -11.67 -9.03
C ALA A 59 -67.39 -12.76 -8.38
N THR A 60 -66.76 -13.82 -7.88
CA THR A 60 -67.26 -14.84 -6.92
C THR A 60 -66.04 -15.55 -6.31
N ALA A 61 -65.96 -15.97 -5.04
CA ALA A 61 -66.84 -15.78 -3.88
C ALA A 61 -66.01 -15.86 -2.56
N LYS A 62 -66.61 -15.49 -1.42
CA LYS A 62 -66.09 -15.63 -0.03
C LYS A 62 -67.03 -16.61 0.71
N PRO A 63 -66.56 -17.52 1.59
CA PRO A 63 -66.33 -17.24 3.03
C PRO A 63 -65.03 -17.94 3.51
N LYS A 64 -64.67 -18.11 4.79
CA LYS A 64 -65.18 -17.67 6.12
C LYS A 64 -63.95 -17.34 7.02
N ALA A 65 -64.14 -17.09 8.32
CA ALA A 65 -63.06 -16.95 9.30
C ALA A 65 -62.94 -18.19 10.20
N THR A 66 -61.72 -18.52 10.66
CA THR A 66 -61.48 -19.56 11.70
C THR A 66 -60.36 -19.18 12.67
N ALA A 67 -60.67 -19.35 13.96
CA ALA A 67 -59.83 -19.58 15.15
C ALA A 67 -58.40 -18.99 15.29
N LYS A 68 -58.26 -18.22 16.38
CA LYS A 68 -57.01 -17.82 17.07
C LYS A 68 -56.18 -19.04 17.53
N PRO A 69 -54.88 -19.15 17.20
CA PRO A 69 -54.01 -20.18 17.77
C PRO A 69 -53.78 -20.00 19.29
N LYS A 70 -53.78 -21.13 19.99
CA LYS A 70 -53.56 -21.27 21.44
C LYS A 70 -52.07 -21.31 21.75
N ALA A 71 -51.67 -20.85 22.94
CA ALA A 71 -50.26 -20.84 23.37
C ALA A 71 -49.63 -22.24 23.33
N THR A 72 -48.44 -22.34 22.73
CA THR A 72 -47.59 -23.55 22.73
C THR A 72 -46.60 -23.55 23.88
N ALA A 73 -46.23 -24.75 24.35
CA ALA A 73 -45.58 -24.94 25.63
C ALA A 73 -44.08 -24.62 25.65
N LYS A 74 -43.61 -24.26 26.86
CA LYS A 74 -42.22 -24.00 27.24
C LYS A 74 -41.30 -25.21 26.91
N PRO A 75 -40.16 -25.02 26.22
CA PRO A 75 -39.21 -26.10 25.99
C PRO A 75 -38.64 -26.68 27.29
N LYS A 76 -38.57 -28.01 27.37
CA LYS A 76 -37.98 -28.75 28.50
C LYS A 76 -36.45 -28.79 28.35
N ALA A 77 -35.73 -28.63 29.46
CA ALA A 77 -34.27 -28.61 29.46
C ALA A 77 -33.65 -29.91 28.91
N THR A 78 -32.68 -29.77 28.01
CA THR A 78 -31.85 -30.87 27.48
C THR A 78 -30.70 -31.21 28.44
N ALA A 79 -30.37 -32.50 28.52
CA ALA A 79 -29.43 -33.03 29.50
C ALA A 79 -27.95 -32.80 29.15
N LYS A 80 -27.14 -32.66 30.20
CA LYS A 80 -25.68 -32.47 30.18
C LYS A 80 -24.95 -33.70 29.59
N PRO A 81 -24.02 -33.55 28.62
CA PRO A 81 -23.19 -34.66 28.15
C PRO A 81 -22.29 -35.23 29.27
N LYS A 82 -22.23 -36.56 29.36
CA LYS A 82 -21.39 -37.30 30.33
C LYS A 82 -20.04 -37.65 29.69
N ALA A 83 -18.97 -37.58 30.47
CA ALA A 83 -17.60 -37.82 29.99
C ALA A 83 -17.37 -39.24 29.47
N THR A 84 -16.66 -39.37 28.36
CA THR A 84 -16.14 -40.63 27.81
C THR A 84 -14.77 -40.98 28.39
N ALA A 85 -14.54 -42.28 28.59
CA ALA A 85 -13.39 -42.79 29.34
C ALA A 85 -12.15 -43.11 28.48
N LYS A 86 -11.03 -43.19 29.17
CA LYS A 86 -9.65 -43.40 28.68
C LYS A 86 -9.36 -44.89 28.40
N PRO A 87 -8.69 -45.27 27.30
CA PRO A 87 -8.09 -46.59 27.15
C PRO A 87 -6.59 -46.60 27.55
N LYS A 88 -6.14 -47.67 28.22
CA LYS A 88 -4.70 -47.95 28.45
C LYS A 88 -4.42 -49.46 28.39
N ALA A 89 -3.44 -49.84 27.55
CA ALA A 89 -2.61 -51.05 27.54
C ALA A 89 -3.20 -52.47 27.27
N ALA A 90 -2.71 -53.04 26.14
CA ALA A 90 -2.15 -54.40 25.93
C ALA A 90 -3.05 -55.67 26.10
N PRO A 91 -2.84 -56.71 25.26
CA PRO A 91 -1.82 -57.73 25.56
C PRO A 91 -0.97 -58.23 24.34
N LYS A 92 0.02 -59.09 24.63
CA LYS A 92 0.96 -59.73 23.66
C LYS A 92 0.48 -61.12 23.21
N ALA A 93 0.96 -61.57 22.05
CA ALA A 93 1.32 -62.99 21.79
C ALA A 93 2.53 -63.07 20.83
N THR A 94 3.20 -64.23 20.78
CA THR A 94 4.60 -64.38 20.31
C THR A 94 4.83 -65.48 19.27
N ALA A 95 5.79 -65.27 18.36
CA ALA A 95 6.57 -66.35 17.72
C ALA A 95 8.00 -65.86 17.36
N LYS A 96 8.99 -66.77 17.35
CA LYS A 96 10.44 -66.52 17.23
C LYS A 96 11.00 -66.87 15.84
N LEU A 97 12.30 -66.51 15.65
CA LEU A 97 13.35 -67.07 14.76
C LEU A 97 13.81 -66.10 13.65
N LYS A 98 15.11 -65.96 13.30
CA LYS A 98 16.41 -66.43 13.88
C LYS A 98 17.51 -65.46 13.41
N ALA A 99 18.68 -65.41 14.08
CA ALA A 99 19.78 -64.50 13.73
C ALA A 99 21.01 -65.23 13.12
N THR A 100 21.63 -64.62 12.10
CA THR A 100 23.03 -64.71 11.60
C THR A 100 23.13 -63.81 10.33
N ALA A 101 24.23 -63.16 9.92
CA ALA A 101 25.60 -63.01 10.48
C ALA A 101 26.23 -61.66 10.05
N LYS A 102 27.29 -61.25 10.77
CA LYS A 102 28.38 -60.33 10.35
C LYS A 102 29.61 -61.24 10.06
N PRO A 103 30.72 -60.84 9.39
CA PRO A 103 31.12 -59.52 8.85
C PRO A 103 31.81 -59.54 7.45
N LYS A 104 32.16 -58.36 6.90
CA LYS A 104 33.56 -57.99 6.59
C LYS A 104 33.73 -56.49 6.29
N ALA A 105 34.94 -55.99 6.47
CA ALA A 105 35.39 -54.65 6.03
C ALA A 105 36.50 -54.78 4.97
N THR A 106 36.95 -53.63 4.45
CA THR A 106 37.92 -53.40 3.34
C THR A 106 37.34 -53.59 1.93
N ALA A 107 37.76 -52.86 0.89
CA ALA A 107 38.95 -52.00 0.76
C ALA A 107 38.70 -50.63 0.08
N LYS A 108 39.69 -49.73 0.19
CA LYS A 108 39.73 -48.37 -0.34
C LYS A 108 40.43 -48.31 -1.71
N PRO A 109 39.81 -47.77 -2.77
CA PRO A 109 40.52 -47.45 -4.01
C PRO A 109 41.38 -46.17 -3.91
N LYS A 110 42.50 -46.25 -4.61
CA LYS A 110 43.68 -45.38 -4.65
C LYS A 110 43.46 -44.09 -5.46
N ALA A 111 44.28 -43.07 -5.22
CA ALA A 111 44.27 -41.81 -5.96
C ALA A 111 45.42 -41.72 -7.00
N THR A 112 45.14 -41.10 -8.15
CA THR A 112 46.07 -40.63 -9.22
C THR A 112 45.27 -39.68 -10.14
N ALA A 113 45.77 -38.59 -10.72
CA ALA A 113 47.07 -37.93 -10.63
C ALA A 113 46.91 -36.40 -10.82
N LYS A 114 48.03 -35.65 -10.75
CA LYS A 114 48.10 -34.19 -10.54
C LYS A 114 48.77 -33.47 -11.73
N PRO A 115 48.42 -32.22 -12.05
CA PRO A 115 49.39 -31.28 -12.64
C PRO A 115 50.15 -30.45 -11.59
N LYS A 116 51.48 -30.47 -11.69
CA LYS A 116 52.47 -29.57 -11.05
C LYS A 116 52.62 -28.34 -11.99
N ALA A 117 53.12 -27.15 -11.64
CA ALA A 117 53.99 -26.74 -10.54
C ALA A 117 53.80 -25.24 -10.19
N ALA A 118 54.43 -24.79 -9.09
CA ALA A 118 54.53 -23.39 -8.67
C ALA A 118 55.91 -22.78 -9.03
N PRO A 119 56.15 -21.50 -8.71
CA PRO A 119 57.42 -21.11 -8.14
C PRO A 119 57.33 -20.53 -6.71
N LYS A 120 58.41 -20.80 -5.98
CA LYS A 120 58.73 -20.54 -4.56
C LYS A 120 58.52 -19.11 -4.05
N ALA A 121 58.27 -19.02 -2.74
CA ALA A 121 58.64 -17.88 -1.90
C ALA A 121 60.08 -17.98 -1.38
N THR A 122 60.68 -16.86 -0.97
CA THR A 122 61.97 -16.79 -0.27
C THR A 122 61.93 -15.87 0.95
N ALA A 123 62.51 -16.39 2.03
CA ALA A 123 63.19 -15.73 3.16
C ALA A 123 62.51 -14.60 3.98
N LYS A 124 62.71 -14.76 5.30
CA LYS A 124 62.33 -13.92 6.44
C LYS A 124 63.55 -13.13 6.93
N PRO A 125 63.36 -12.04 7.70
CA PRO A 125 64.24 -11.80 8.85
C PRO A 125 63.48 -11.72 10.20
N LYS A 126 64.21 -11.89 11.30
CA LYS A 126 63.68 -12.18 12.66
C LYS A 126 64.39 -11.32 13.71
N ALA A 127 63.60 -10.68 14.57
CA ALA A 127 63.88 -10.20 15.95
C ALA A 127 65.05 -9.24 16.23
N THR A 128 64.80 -8.24 17.11
CA THR A 128 65.50 -7.93 18.39
C THR A 128 64.82 -6.73 19.09
N THR A 129 64.16 -6.87 20.24
CA THR A 129 64.57 -6.65 21.66
C THR A 129 64.29 -5.26 22.28
N LYS A 130 63.95 -5.29 23.60
CA LYS A 130 63.51 -4.24 24.55
C LYS A 130 64.69 -3.35 25.03
N PRO A 131 64.49 -2.08 25.47
CA PRO A 131 64.28 -1.71 26.90
C PRO A 131 63.18 -0.63 27.09
N SER A 132 62.51 -0.33 28.22
CA SER A 132 62.67 -0.52 29.67
C SER A 132 63.17 0.69 30.51
N ALA A 133 62.23 1.57 30.87
CA ALA A 133 62.05 2.26 32.18
C ALA A 133 63.04 3.29 32.79
N LYS A 134 62.46 4.46 33.19
CA LYS A 134 62.42 5.06 34.57
C LYS A 134 62.94 6.53 34.71
N ALA A 135 62.33 7.23 35.70
CA ALA A 135 62.74 8.46 36.42
C ALA A 135 62.31 9.82 35.79
N THR A 136 61.25 10.52 36.24
CA THR A 136 60.95 11.26 37.51
C THR A 136 61.54 12.67 37.64
N ALA A 137 60.68 13.70 37.62
CA ALA A 137 60.79 14.92 38.44
C ALA A 137 59.43 15.66 38.59
N LYS A 138 59.20 16.22 39.79
CA LYS A 138 58.16 17.16 40.29
C LYS A 138 58.96 18.21 41.13
N PRO A 139 58.51 19.42 41.57
CA PRO A 139 57.24 20.17 41.50
C PRO A 139 57.42 21.58 40.84
N ALA A 140 56.59 22.64 40.94
CA ALA A 140 55.56 23.04 41.91
C ALA A 140 54.51 24.07 41.39
N ALA A 141 53.52 24.35 42.26
CA ALA A 141 52.74 25.57 42.54
C ALA A 141 53.15 26.90 41.83
N THR A 142 52.29 27.91 41.59
CA THR A 142 50.92 28.30 42.03
C THR A 142 50.36 29.27 40.95
N ALA A 143 49.06 29.49 40.72
CA ALA A 143 48.14 30.26 41.58
C ALA A 143 46.68 30.27 41.05
N LYS A 144 45.75 30.73 41.91
CA LYS A 144 44.32 31.06 41.73
C LYS A 144 44.12 32.41 42.48
N PRO A 145 43.03 33.20 42.38
CA PRO A 145 41.88 33.24 41.45
C PRO A 145 41.62 34.62 40.78
N ALA A 146 40.66 34.68 39.86
CA ALA A 146 39.73 35.83 39.75
C ALA A 146 38.38 35.36 39.15
N ALA A 147 37.28 36.04 39.47
CA ALA A 147 35.94 35.77 38.97
C ALA A 147 35.33 37.05 38.37
N THR A 148 34.08 36.95 37.86
CA THR A 148 33.30 37.97 37.11
C THR A 148 33.71 38.08 35.62
N ALA A 149 32.81 38.40 34.68
CA ALA A 149 31.48 39.02 34.82
C ALA A 149 30.33 38.33 34.04
N LYS A 150 29.12 38.72 34.43
CA LYS A 150 27.81 38.29 33.90
C LYS A 150 27.40 39.14 32.68
N PRO A 151 27.00 38.54 31.53
CA PRO A 151 26.38 39.31 30.44
C PRO A 151 25.01 39.89 30.84
N ALA A 152 24.75 41.14 30.44
CA ALA A 152 23.56 41.90 30.81
C ALA A 152 22.34 41.57 29.92
N ALA A 153 21.16 41.99 30.37
CA ALA A 153 19.88 41.75 29.70
C ALA A 153 19.73 42.53 28.39
N THR A 154 19.18 41.88 27.36
CA THR A 154 18.78 42.51 26.10
C THR A 154 17.43 43.23 26.22
N ALA A 155 17.32 44.38 25.57
CA ALA A 155 16.20 45.31 25.74
C ALA A 155 14.93 44.92 24.96
N LYS A 156 13.80 45.44 25.47
CA LYS A 156 12.45 45.37 24.91
C LYS A 156 12.34 46.12 23.56
N PRO A 157 11.74 45.53 22.51
CA PRO A 157 11.43 46.25 21.27
C PRO A 157 10.36 47.34 21.48
N ALA A 158 10.53 48.48 20.83
CA ALA A 158 9.58 49.61 20.89
C ALA A 158 8.91 49.87 19.53
N ALA A 159 7.64 50.25 19.63
CA ALA A 159 6.79 51.00 18.69
C ALA A 159 6.97 50.83 17.16
N THR A 160 5.87 50.39 16.54
CA THR A 160 5.52 50.53 15.13
C THR A 160 5.66 51.95 14.57
N ALA A 161 6.28 52.08 13.39
CA ALA A 161 6.19 53.28 12.55
C ALA A 161 5.31 53.02 11.30
N LYS A 162 4.54 54.03 10.91
CA LYS A 162 3.51 54.02 9.85
C LYS A 162 4.13 54.23 8.45
N PRO A 163 3.65 53.56 7.38
CA PRO A 163 4.12 53.81 6.01
C PRO A 163 3.70 55.20 5.51
N ALA A 164 4.60 55.89 4.79
CA ALA A 164 4.35 57.14 4.09
C ALA A 164 4.14 56.94 2.58
N ALA A 165 3.57 57.95 1.92
CA ALA A 165 2.94 57.85 0.61
C ALA A 165 3.90 57.66 -0.59
N ALA A 166 3.31 57.17 -1.69
CA ALA A 166 3.95 57.07 -3.01
C ALA A 166 3.97 58.42 -3.77
N PRO A 167 4.84 58.56 -4.77
CA PRO A 167 4.60 59.41 -5.94
C PRO A 167 4.26 58.58 -7.20
N LYS A 168 3.46 59.19 -8.09
CA LYS A 168 2.87 58.59 -9.29
C LYS A 168 3.20 59.45 -10.52
N ALA A 169 3.97 58.92 -11.47
CA ALA A 169 4.18 59.44 -12.85
C ALA A 169 5.18 58.52 -13.58
N THR A 170 5.20 58.31 -14.90
CA THR A 170 4.24 58.51 -16.02
C THR A 170 4.78 57.65 -17.19
N ALA A 171 3.92 57.18 -18.10
CA ALA A 171 4.36 56.37 -19.24
C ALA A 171 4.84 57.23 -20.43
N LYS A 172 5.93 56.81 -21.09
CA LYS A 172 6.17 57.00 -22.55
C LYS A 172 7.10 55.90 -23.09
N ALA A 173 6.96 55.57 -24.37
CA ALA A 173 7.39 54.30 -24.95
C ALA A 173 8.68 54.35 -25.80
N THR A 174 9.09 53.14 -26.22
CA THR A 174 9.89 52.77 -27.41
C THR A 174 11.37 53.17 -27.52
N ALA A 175 12.27 52.17 -27.41
CA ALA A 175 13.31 51.84 -28.41
C ALA A 175 14.08 50.52 -28.09
N GLY A 176 14.21 49.63 -29.09
CA GLY A 176 15.37 48.72 -29.29
C GLY A 176 15.64 47.52 -28.35
N PRO A 177 15.56 46.26 -28.83
CA PRO A 177 15.99 45.09 -28.05
C PRO A 177 17.51 44.90 -28.07
N LYS A 178 18.19 45.13 -26.93
CA LYS A 178 19.63 44.81 -26.81
C LYS A 178 19.85 43.41 -26.25
N ALA A 179 20.11 42.45 -27.14
CA ALA A 179 20.56 41.13 -26.77
C ALA A 179 22.00 41.16 -26.23
N THR A 180 22.18 40.99 -24.92
CA THR A 180 23.40 40.47 -24.30
C THR A 180 23.04 39.73 -23.01
N ALA A 181 22.32 38.61 -23.15
CA ALA A 181 22.32 37.61 -22.08
C ALA A 181 23.73 37.01 -22.02
N LYS A 182 24.48 37.36 -20.97
CA LYS A 182 25.72 36.65 -20.60
C LYS A 182 25.42 35.15 -20.60
N PRO A 183 26.24 34.28 -21.23
CA PRO A 183 26.00 32.84 -21.19
C PRO A 183 25.80 32.42 -19.73
N ALA A 184 24.66 31.79 -19.44
CA ALA A 184 24.47 31.13 -18.17
C ALA A 184 25.57 30.07 -18.08
N ASN A 185 26.54 30.28 -17.20
CA ASN A 185 27.63 29.33 -17.00
C ASN A 185 26.98 28.08 -16.40
N VAL A 186 26.68 27.08 -17.24
CA VAL A 186 25.99 25.87 -16.83
C VAL A 186 26.98 25.10 -15.96
N SER A 187 26.89 25.32 -14.65
CA SER A 187 27.64 24.55 -13.67
C SER A 187 27.36 23.07 -13.93
N ALA A 188 28.39 22.32 -14.28
CA ALA A 188 28.26 20.91 -14.64
C ALA A 188 27.46 20.17 -13.55
N ASN A 189 26.48 19.36 -13.95
CA ASN A 189 25.64 18.65 -12.99
C ASN A 189 26.51 17.74 -12.09
N VAL A 190 26.64 18.09 -10.81
CA VAL A 190 27.43 17.36 -9.81
C VAL A 190 26.69 16.15 -9.24
N TYR A 191 25.41 16.00 -9.55
CA TYR A 191 24.56 14.90 -9.11
C TYR A 191 24.48 13.82 -10.19
N LEU A 192 24.36 12.58 -9.75
CA LEU A 192 23.96 11.43 -10.56
C LEU A 192 22.43 11.47 -10.72
N ASP A 193 21.97 11.03 -11.88
CA ASP A 193 20.55 10.82 -12.14
C ASP A 193 20.16 9.43 -11.60
N GLY A 194 19.02 9.33 -10.92
CA GLY A 194 18.63 8.11 -10.22
C GLY A 194 17.46 8.32 -9.24
N VAL A 195 17.08 7.25 -8.54
CA VAL A 195 16.02 7.28 -7.51
C VAL A 195 16.66 7.09 -6.14
N TYR A 196 16.49 8.07 -5.26
CA TYR A 196 17.13 8.12 -3.95
C TYR A 196 16.07 8.18 -2.85
N VAL A 197 16.08 7.19 -1.95
CA VAL A 197 15.28 7.23 -0.73
C VAL A 197 16.15 7.77 0.40
N ALA A 198 15.61 8.73 1.15
CA ALA A 198 16.26 9.31 2.31
C ALA A 198 15.23 9.71 3.38
N TYR A 199 15.68 9.72 4.63
CA TYR A 199 14.87 10.05 5.79
C TYR A 199 15.40 11.29 6.51
N GLY A 200 14.51 12.03 7.16
CA GLY A 200 14.81 13.14 8.05
C GLY A 200 15.21 12.67 9.45
N ASN A 201 15.17 13.57 10.42
CA ASN A 201 15.47 13.23 11.82
C ASN A 201 14.33 12.42 12.45
N ALA A 202 14.71 11.32 13.09
CA ALA A 202 13.80 10.37 13.69
C ALA A 202 13.09 10.91 14.96
N ASN A 203 12.04 10.21 15.39
CA ASN A 203 11.37 10.41 16.67
C ASN A 203 10.51 9.18 17.04
N THR A 204 9.96 9.11 18.25
CA THR A 204 9.19 7.92 18.73
C THR A 204 7.86 7.67 18.02
N LYS A 205 7.54 8.39 16.93
CA LYS A 205 6.36 8.17 16.07
C LYS A 205 6.74 7.86 14.61
N GLY A 206 8.01 7.62 14.32
CA GLY A 206 8.56 7.38 12.98
C GLY A 206 9.48 8.51 12.51
N THR A 207 9.65 8.64 11.20
CA THR A 207 10.42 9.70 10.55
C THR A 207 9.71 10.23 9.32
N GLU A 208 9.94 11.49 8.98
CA GLU A 208 9.62 12.03 7.67
C GLU A 208 10.63 11.51 6.65
N GLY A 209 10.17 11.13 5.45
CA GLY A 209 11.04 10.62 4.39
C GLY A 209 10.65 11.13 3.01
N ALA A 210 11.53 10.93 2.03
CA ALA A 210 11.23 11.19 0.63
C ALA A 210 11.92 10.16 -0.27
N LYS A 211 11.18 9.66 -1.27
CA LYS A 211 11.74 8.96 -2.43
C LYS A 211 11.79 9.97 -3.57
N VAL A 212 13.00 10.32 -3.99
CA VAL A 212 13.28 11.44 -4.88
C VAL A 212 13.93 10.93 -6.16
N THR A 213 13.27 11.15 -7.29
CA THR A 213 13.88 10.92 -8.60
C THR A 213 14.65 12.18 -8.99
N ILE A 214 15.97 12.08 -9.06
CA ILE A 214 16.84 13.19 -9.48
C ILE A 214 17.17 13.01 -10.96
N LYS A 215 16.98 14.07 -11.75
CA LYS A 215 17.35 14.13 -13.17
C LYS A 215 17.94 15.48 -13.51
N ASN A 216 19.10 15.52 -14.17
CA ASN A 216 19.83 16.74 -14.52
C ASN A 216 20.00 17.73 -13.33
N GLY A 217 20.24 17.19 -12.14
CA GLY A 217 20.45 17.99 -10.91
C GLY A 217 19.19 18.64 -10.32
N LYS A 218 18.01 18.15 -10.69
CA LYS A 218 16.71 18.61 -10.16
C LYS A 218 15.84 17.44 -9.70
N VAL A 219 14.87 17.73 -8.82
CA VAL A 219 13.77 16.82 -8.48
C VAL A 219 12.86 16.67 -9.70
N ALA A 220 12.89 15.50 -10.34
CA ALA A 220 12.05 15.15 -11.48
C ALA A 220 10.71 14.52 -11.05
N ASP A 221 10.74 13.73 -9.97
CA ASP A 221 9.56 13.22 -9.27
C ASP A 221 9.86 13.07 -7.77
N ILE A 222 8.82 13.07 -6.94
CA ILE A 222 8.92 12.92 -5.49
C ILE A 222 7.68 12.25 -4.89
N GLU A 223 7.94 11.27 -4.05
CA GLU A 223 6.97 10.66 -3.13
C GLU A 223 7.36 11.02 -1.69
N LEU A 224 6.42 11.59 -0.96
CA LEU A 224 6.62 12.08 0.41
C LEU A 224 6.11 11.06 1.42
N LEU A 225 6.97 10.66 2.35
CA LEU A 225 6.73 9.58 3.31
C LEU A 225 6.59 10.15 4.72
N ARG A 226 5.73 9.53 5.54
CA ARG A 226 5.70 9.77 6.98
C ARG A 226 5.51 8.43 7.67
N THR A 227 6.59 7.88 8.17
CA THR A 227 6.62 6.48 8.60
C THR A 227 5.97 6.26 9.96
N SER A 228 5.62 5.00 10.20
CA SER A 228 5.33 4.43 11.51
C SER A 228 6.62 4.19 12.29
N PRO A 229 6.56 3.80 13.58
CA PRO A 229 7.75 3.36 14.31
C PRO A 229 8.47 2.18 13.65
N LYS A 230 7.80 1.36 12.82
CA LYS A 230 8.42 0.32 11.96
C LYS A 230 9.19 0.85 10.74
N ILE A 231 9.23 2.17 10.52
CA ILE A 231 9.84 2.82 9.34
C ILE A 231 9.13 2.41 8.01
N ILE A 232 7.90 1.90 8.12
CA ILE A 232 6.99 1.70 6.99
C ILE A 232 6.11 2.94 6.88
N ASP A 233 5.94 3.45 5.66
CA ASP A 233 5.11 4.62 5.38
C ASP A 233 3.65 4.43 5.81
N ARG A 234 3.01 5.52 6.27
CA ARG A 234 1.66 5.45 6.84
C ARG A 234 0.63 5.99 5.87
N ASP A 235 -0.49 5.27 5.82
CA ASP A 235 -1.80 5.79 5.43
C ASP A 235 -1.98 7.23 5.96
N ALA A 236 -2.24 8.16 5.03
CA ALA A 236 -2.28 9.58 5.31
C ALA A 236 -3.30 9.96 6.39
N ARG A 237 -4.44 9.24 6.49
CA ARG A 237 -5.50 9.45 7.49
C ARG A 237 -5.01 9.30 8.92
N ASN A 238 -4.03 8.42 9.12
CA ASN A 238 -3.49 8.10 10.43
C ASN A 238 -2.42 9.11 10.91
N ASN A 239 -2.02 10.03 10.03
CA ASN A 239 -1.23 11.21 10.38
C ASN A 239 -2.10 12.30 11.02
N TYR A 240 -1.47 13.34 11.60
CA TYR A 240 -2.22 14.46 12.14
C TYR A 240 -2.73 15.37 11.01
N SER A 241 -3.92 15.94 11.18
CA SER A 241 -4.68 16.54 10.06
C SER A 241 -3.99 17.69 9.34
N GLY A 242 -3.12 18.45 10.02
CA GLY A 242 -2.29 19.48 9.39
C GLY A 242 -1.40 18.97 8.25
N VAL A 243 -1.01 17.68 8.27
CA VAL A 243 -0.18 17.08 7.21
C VAL A 243 -0.97 16.78 5.94
N TRP A 244 -2.29 16.58 6.02
CA TRP A 244 -3.08 16.06 4.89
C TRP A 244 -2.98 16.95 3.64
N VAL A 245 -3.15 18.26 3.79
CA VAL A 245 -2.97 19.26 2.71
C VAL A 245 -1.49 19.52 2.42
N ALA A 246 -0.60 19.26 3.37
CA ALA A 246 0.83 19.51 3.21
C ALA A 246 1.51 18.54 2.22
N TYR A 247 0.99 17.32 2.03
CA TYR A 247 1.53 16.37 1.05
C TYR A 247 1.54 16.93 -0.37
N GLU A 248 0.38 17.41 -0.84
CA GLU A 248 0.20 17.99 -2.17
C GLU A 248 1.03 19.28 -2.33
N LEU A 249 0.82 20.25 -1.43
CA LEU A 249 1.53 21.53 -1.48
C LEU A 249 3.06 21.38 -1.43
N MET A 250 3.60 20.46 -0.63
CA MET A 250 5.04 20.25 -0.57
C MET A 250 5.56 19.52 -1.82
N LYS A 251 4.82 18.56 -2.38
CA LYS A 251 5.18 17.92 -3.65
C LYS A 251 5.29 18.94 -4.77
N GLU A 252 4.25 19.76 -4.97
CA GLU A 252 4.23 20.84 -5.96
C GLU A 252 5.39 21.83 -5.79
N ARG A 253 5.66 22.26 -4.55
CA ARG A 253 6.74 23.21 -4.26
C ARG A 253 8.15 22.63 -4.48
N LEU A 254 8.33 21.31 -4.32
CA LEU A 254 9.63 20.62 -4.43
C LEU A 254 9.94 20.14 -5.85
N LEU A 255 8.93 19.85 -6.68
CA LEU A 255 9.11 19.44 -8.08
C LEU A 255 9.88 20.50 -8.90
N ASN A 256 10.73 20.02 -9.82
CA ASN A 256 11.59 20.83 -10.70
C ASN A 256 12.55 21.79 -9.96
N LYS A 257 12.77 21.62 -8.65
CA LYS A 257 13.78 22.37 -7.87
C LYS A 257 15.14 21.70 -7.91
N THR A 258 16.19 22.50 -7.86
CA THR A 258 17.55 22.06 -7.48
C THR A 258 17.64 21.88 -5.95
N ARG A 259 18.73 21.30 -5.43
CA ARG A 259 18.99 21.21 -3.97
C ARG A 259 18.75 22.55 -3.24
N GLN A 260 19.37 23.62 -3.71
CA GLN A 260 19.20 24.98 -3.15
C GLN A 260 17.76 25.49 -3.27
N GLY A 261 17.11 25.23 -4.41
CA GLY A 261 15.70 25.60 -4.61
C GLY A 261 14.76 24.88 -3.64
N ALA A 262 15.01 23.61 -3.34
CA ALA A 262 14.25 22.82 -2.37
C ALA A 262 14.48 23.28 -0.92
N ALA A 263 15.71 23.65 -0.56
CA ALA A 263 16.02 24.24 0.75
C ALA A 263 15.26 25.55 1.01
N ASN A 264 15.01 26.34 -0.04
CA ASN A 264 14.29 27.61 0.02
C ASN A 264 12.75 27.49 -0.08
N VAL A 265 12.19 26.27 -0.18
CA VAL A 265 10.72 26.07 -0.19
C VAL A 265 10.12 26.44 1.16
N ASP A 266 9.07 27.25 1.17
CA ASP A 266 8.30 27.55 2.38
C ASP A 266 7.59 26.32 2.93
N ALA A 267 7.67 26.15 4.24
CA ALA A 267 6.93 25.12 4.96
C ALA A 267 5.41 25.38 4.93
N VAL A 268 4.60 24.33 5.08
CA VAL A 268 3.13 24.46 5.13
C VAL A 268 2.70 24.76 6.57
N SER A 269 1.89 25.81 6.75
CA SER A 269 1.34 26.17 8.06
C SER A 269 0.53 25.03 8.65
N GLY A 270 0.65 24.79 9.96
CA GLY A 270 0.07 23.62 10.62
C GLY A 270 0.85 22.31 10.41
N ALA A 271 1.84 22.26 9.50
CA ALA A 271 2.68 21.09 9.24
C ALA A 271 4.19 21.40 9.23
N SER A 272 4.62 22.54 9.79
CA SER A 272 5.97 23.08 9.61
C SER A 272 7.11 22.10 9.92
N ARG A 273 6.96 21.29 10.99
CA ARG A 273 7.90 20.22 11.33
C ARG A 273 8.03 19.20 10.21
N THR A 274 6.91 18.64 9.75
CA THR A 274 6.87 17.61 8.72
C THR A 274 7.33 18.16 7.37
N SER A 275 6.95 19.39 6.99
CA SER A 275 7.48 20.08 5.82
C SER A 275 9.01 20.21 5.86
N ASN A 276 9.58 20.60 7.01
CA ASN A 276 11.04 20.71 7.18
C ASN A 276 11.72 19.32 7.20
N GLY A 277 11.07 18.29 7.74
CA GLY A 277 11.54 16.90 7.66
C GLY A 277 11.64 16.39 6.22
N TRP A 278 10.64 16.68 5.38
CA TRP A 278 10.68 16.37 3.95
C TRP A 278 11.74 17.18 3.21
N LYS A 279 11.90 18.48 3.49
CA LYS A 279 12.99 19.28 2.91
C LYS A 279 14.36 18.71 3.26
N LEU A 280 14.58 18.28 4.51
CA LEU A 280 15.80 17.61 4.94
C LEU A 280 16.00 16.26 4.23
N SER A 281 14.92 15.49 4.03
CA SER A 281 14.97 14.22 3.27
C SER A 281 15.38 14.44 1.81
N VAL A 282 14.84 15.48 1.16
CA VAL A 282 15.24 15.88 -0.20
C VAL A 282 16.69 16.34 -0.25
N ASP A 283 17.14 17.13 0.73
CA ASP A 283 18.52 17.58 0.84
C ASP A 283 19.50 16.40 0.97
N ARG A 284 19.19 15.45 1.86
CA ARG A 284 19.93 14.19 2.04
C ARG A 284 19.91 13.32 0.77
N ALA A 285 18.80 13.27 0.02
CA ALA A 285 18.73 12.58 -1.27
C ALA A 285 19.68 13.20 -2.33
N PHE A 286 19.80 14.53 -2.37
CA PHE A 286 20.81 15.19 -3.22
C PHE A 286 22.24 14.87 -2.77
N GLU A 287 22.51 14.73 -1.47
CA GLU A 287 23.84 14.28 -1.00
C GLU A 287 24.12 12.82 -1.35
N ARG A 288 23.12 11.93 -1.25
CA ARG A 288 23.21 10.54 -1.75
C ARG A 288 23.49 10.48 -3.26
N SER A 289 23.03 11.46 -4.04
CA SER A 289 23.27 11.49 -5.49
C SER A 289 24.58 12.18 -5.91
N LEU A 290 25.36 12.80 -5.03
CA LEU A 290 26.63 13.44 -5.40
C LEU A 290 27.60 12.47 -6.10
N LYS A 291 28.14 12.87 -7.26
CA LYS A 291 29.19 12.14 -8.02
C LYS A 291 30.49 11.98 -7.25
N VAL A 292 30.85 13.01 -6.48
CA VAL A 292 32.01 13.01 -5.59
C VAL A 292 31.47 13.25 -4.19
N LYS A 293 31.66 12.27 -3.29
CA LYS A 293 31.19 12.38 -1.90
C LYS A 293 32.01 13.44 -1.15
N PRO A 294 31.41 14.17 -0.18
CA PRO A 294 32.16 15.10 0.66
C PRO A 294 33.28 14.36 1.39
N LYS A 295 34.48 14.94 1.37
CA LYS A 295 35.60 14.40 2.13
C LYS A 295 35.31 14.50 3.62
N ASP A 296 35.77 13.52 4.40
CA ASP A 296 35.69 13.52 5.87
C ASP A 296 34.23 13.61 6.41
N THR A 297 33.24 13.23 5.60
CA THR A 297 31.81 13.12 5.98
C THR A 297 31.29 11.73 5.62
N VAL A 298 30.83 10.98 6.62
CA VAL A 298 30.36 9.58 6.50
C VAL A 298 28.84 9.51 6.69
N TYR A 299 28.34 10.23 7.69
CA TYR A 299 26.94 10.20 8.11
C TYR A 299 26.27 11.57 7.94
N PHE A 300 24.97 11.54 7.70
CA PHE A 300 24.11 12.68 7.94
C PHE A 300 24.05 12.98 9.44
N ALA A 301 24.44 14.18 9.86
CA ALA A 301 24.30 14.58 11.25
C ALA A 301 22.82 14.57 11.70
N GLY A 302 22.57 14.10 12.92
CA GLY A 302 21.23 14.01 13.52
C GLY A 302 20.93 12.66 14.17
N GLU A 303 19.70 12.50 14.65
CA GLU A 303 19.17 11.25 15.19
C GLU A 303 18.45 10.48 14.08
N HIS A 304 18.86 9.23 13.87
CA HIS A 304 18.30 8.31 12.89
C HIS A 304 17.74 7.08 13.61
N MET A 305 16.70 6.47 13.07
CA MET A 305 16.11 5.26 13.64
C MET A 305 16.26 4.08 12.70
N GLY A 306 16.31 2.89 13.29
CA GLY A 306 16.28 1.60 12.62
C GLY A 306 15.47 0.61 13.44
N VAL A 307 14.99 -0.44 12.80
CA VAL A 307 14.08 -1.45 13.37
C VAL A 307 14.50 -2.83 12.87
N ASP A 308 14.48 -3.82 13.75
CA ASP A 308 14.75 -5.19 13.33
C ASP A 308 13.57 -5.78 12.52
N PRO A 309 13.81 -6.62 11.52
CA PRO A 309 12.73 -7.22 10.72
C PRO A 309 11.70 -8.05 11.51
N GLU A 310 12.07 -8.55 12.69
CA GLU A 310 11.16 -9.32 13.57
C GLU A 310 10.29 -8.38 14.44
N GLY A 311 10.58 -7.07 14.46
CA GLY A 311 9.79 -6.03 15.11
C GLY A 311 9.86 -6.06 16.64
N LYS A 312 11.01 -6.41 17.22
CA LYS A 312 11.25 -6.51 18.66
C LYS A 312 11.84 -5.24 19.29
N TYR A 313 12.70 -4.52 18.57
CA TYR A 313 13.38 -3.31 19.01
C TYR A 313 13.44 -2.24 17.90
N ALA A 314 13.23 -0.99 18.30
CA ALA A 314 13.68 0.18 17.55
C ALA A 314 14.94 0.76 18.22
N VAL A 315 15.93 1.13 17.42
CA VAL A 315 17.16 1.77 17.87
C VAL A 315 17.26 3.15 17.26
N PHE A 316 17.55 4.15 18.09
CA PHE A 316 17.82 5.52 17.68
C PHE A 316 19.32 5.77 17.84
N ALA A 317 20.01 5.97 16.73
CA ALA A 317 21.44 6.25 16.68
C ALA A 317 21.66 7.71 16.26
N THR A 318 22.38 8.46 17.10
CA THR A 318 22.72 9.85 16.86
C THR A 318 24.14 9.93 16.31
N TYR A 319 24.31 10.63 15.19
CA TYR A 319 25.59 10.81 14.52
C TYR A 319 25.96 12.28 14.41
N ASP A 320 27.27 12.57 14.51
CA ASP A 320 27.85 13.75 13.85
C ASP A 320 28.25 13.40 12.40
N ALA A 321 28.93 14.29 11.69
CA ALA A 321 29.37 14.04 10.31
C ALA A 321 30.27 12.81 10.14
N THR A 322 30.94 12.36 11.21
CA THR A 322 32.04 11.39 11.18
C THR A 322 31.81 10.13 12.01
N LYS A 323 31.02 10.20 13.07
CA LYS A 323 30.89 9.12 14.08
C LYS A 323 29.56 9.11 14.81
N LEU A 324 29.27 7.96 15.40
CA LEU A 324 28.22 7.77 16.40
C LEU A 324 28.53 8.59 17.67
N THR A 325 27.52 9.28 18.20
CA THR A 325 27.60 10.12 19.42
C THR A 325 26.56 9.78 20.47
N GLY A 326 25.53 8.98 20.15
CA GLY A 326 24.52 8.53 21.10
C GLY A 326 23.69 7.36 20.58
N VAL A 327 23.17 6.53 21.49
CA VAL A 327 22.24 5.43 21.18
C VAL A 327 21.12 5.41 22.21
N LYS A 328 19.89 5.13 21.76
CA LYS A 328 18.74 4.76 22.59
C LYS A 328 18.11 3.50 22.02
N VAL A 329 17.64 2.60 22.89
CA VAL A 329 17.02 1.32 22.50
C VAL A 329 15.62 1.26 23.11
N TYR A 330 14.61 0.99 22.28
CA TYR A 330 13.23 0.87 22.69
C TYR A 330 12.66 -0.49 22.26
N PRO A 331 12.12 -1.30 23.18
CA PRO A 331 11.28 -2.44 22.82
C PRO A 331 10.05 -1.97 22.03
N LEU A 332 9.59 -2.81 21.12
CA LEU A 332 8.36 -2.61 20.36
C LEU A 332 7.22 -3.45 20.95
N SER A 333 6.00 -2.95 20.82
CA SER A 333 4.77 -3.69 21.12
C SER A 333 4.47 -4.73 20.02
N GLY A 334 3.54 -5.64 20.27
CA GLY A 334 3.01 -6.53 19.21
C GLY A 334 2.31 -5.80 18.05
N THR A 335 1.97 -4.52 18.21
CA THR A 335 1.48 -3.65 17.12
C THR A 335 2.59 -2.95 16.35
N GLY A 336 3.85 -3.05 16.79
CA GLY A 336 5.00 -2.33 16.22
C GLY A 336 5.13 -0.89 16.70
N ASP A 337 4.50 -0.52 17.80
CA ASP A 337 4.64 0.80 18.43
C ASP A 337 5.79 0.80 19.43
N ILE A 338 6.51 1.93 19.54
CA ILE A 338 7.53 2.12 20.58
C ILE A 338 6.89 2.09 21.96
N ILE A 339 7.38 1.17 22.79
CA ILE A 339 7.13 1.19 24.23
C ILE A 339 8.01 2.30 24.80
N GLU A 340 7.42 3.29 25.46
CA GLU A 340 8.16 4.38 26.11
C GLU A 340 8.76 3.87 27.44
N GLU A 341 9.92 4.39 27.85
CA GLU A 341 10.74 3.89 28.97
C GLU A 341 9.96 3.64 30.29
N LYS A 342 9.05 4.56 30.63
CA LYS A 342 8.16 4.47 31.81
C LYS A 342 7.20 3.27 31.80
N ALA A 343 7.07 2.58 30.67
CA ALA A 343 6.21 1.42 30.47
C ALA A 343 7.00 0.13 30.21
N PHE A 344 8.33 0.15 30.37
CA PHE A 344 9.15 -1.05 30.31
C PHE A 344 8.77 -2.01 31.45
N THR A 345 8.67 -3.29 31.12
CA THR A 345 8.74 -4.36 32.13
C THR A 345 10.16 -4.40 32.74
N PRO A 346 10.34 -4.92 33.97
CA PRO A 346 11.68 -5.03 34.57
C PRO A 346 12.69 -5.80 33.70
N ALA A 347 12.24 -6.82 32.97
CA ALA A 347 13.08 -7.58 32.03
C ALA A 347 13.51 -6.73 30.81
N GLN A 348 12.61 -5.95 30.23
CA GLN A 348 12.94 -5.02 29.14
C GLN A 348 13.90 -3.93 29.61
N ALA A 349 13.68 -3.34 30.78
CA ALA A 349 14.57 -2.33 31.35
C ALA A 349 15.98 -2.89 31.58
N ALA A 350 16.09 -4.11 32.13
CA ALA A 350 17.38 -4.79 32.33
C ALA A 350 18.08 -5.09 30.98
N ALA A 351 17.37 -5.58 29.97
CA ALA A 351 17.94 -5.84 28.65
C ALA A 351 18.44 -4.54 27.98
N VAL A 352 17.61 -3.48 27.97
CA VAL A 352 17.96 -2.17 27.40
C VAL A 352 19.17 -1.54 28.09
N ALA A 353 19.27 -1.65 29.42
CA ALA A 353 20.39 -1.13 30.20
C ALA A 353 21.74 -1.80 29.85
N VAL A 354 21.72 -3.07 29.44
CA VAL A 354 22.92 -3.83 29.01
C VAL A 354 23.24 -3.56 27.53
N ILE A 355 22.22 -3.55 26.66
CA ILE A 355 22.39 -3.42 25.21
C ILE A 355 22.82 -2.01 24.79
N THR A 356 22.21 -0.96 25.36
CA THR A 356 22.46 0.44 24.95
C THR A 356 23.94 0.86 25.02
N PRO A 357 24.68 0.66 26.12
CA PRO A 357 26.10 1.02 26.17
C PRO A 357 26.96 0.13 25.25
N ALA A 358 26.59 -1.13 25.03
CA ALA A 358 27.31 -2.02 24.11
C ALA A 358 27.20 -1.54 22.66
N LEU A 359 25.99 -1.16 22.22
CA LEU A 359 25.76 -0.54 20.90
C LEU A 359 26.47 0.81 20.78
N LEU A 360 26.44 1.66 21.81
CA LEU A 360 27.17 2.95 21.77
C LEU A 360 28.69 2.76 21.63
N ALA A 361 29.25 1.71 22.24
CA ALA A 361 30.69 1.45 22.22
C ALA A 361 31.19 0.67 21.00
N LYS A 362 30.31 -0.08 20.31
CA LYS A 362 30.70 -1.05 19.25
C LYS A 362 29.80 -1.04 18.00
N GLY A 363 28.72 -0.27 17.97
CA GLY A 363 27.74 -0.28 16.89
C GLY A 363 27.24 -1.69 16.57
N ALA A 364 27.16 -2.02 15.29
CA ALA A 364 26.76 -3.35 14.82
C ALA A 364 27.71 -4.50 15.25
N ALA A 365 28.91 -4.20 15.77
CA ALA A 365 29.85 -5.21 16.29
C ALA A 365 29.65 -5.53 17.78
N ALA A 366 28.61 -5.01 18.43
CA ALA A 366 28.27 -5.33 19.82
C ALA A 366 28.06 -6.85 20.02
N GLN A 367 28.70 -7.40 21.05
CA GLN A 367 28.65 -8.85 21.33
C GLN A 367 27.54 -9.17 22.35
N PRO A 368 26.85 -10.31 22.21
CA PRO A 368 25.76 -10.68 23.11
C PRO A 368 26.26 -10.97 24.53
N THR A 369 25.45 -10.56 25.51
CA THR A 369 25.58 -11.04 26.90
C THR A 369 24.77 -12.33 27.06
N ALA A 370 25.28 -13.26 27.88
CA ALA A 370 24.65 -14.56 28.10
C ALA A 370 23.19 -14.42 28.57
N GLY A 371 22.26 -15.11 27.91
CA GLY A 371 20.82 -15.04 28.17
C GLY A 371 20.09 -13.86 27.51
N LEU A 372 20.79 -13.00 26.76
CA LEU A 372 20.24 -11.89 25.98
C LEU A 372 20.58 -12.00 24.48
N GLU A 373 20.97 -13.18 23.98
CA GLU A 373 21.47 -13.38 22.62
C GLU A 373 20.45 -12.94 21.55
N ALA A 374 19.18 -13.28 21.74
CA ALA A 374 18.10 -12.89 20.83
C ALA A 374 17.80 -11.37 20.89
N ASP A 375 17.95 -10.76 22.07
CA ASP A 375 17.74 -9.32 22.27
C ASP A 375 18.88 -8.51 21.64
N PHE A 376 20.13 -8.95 21.80
CA PHE A 376 21.28 -8.40 21.10
C PHE A 376 21.18 -8.58 19.58
N LYS A 377 20.78 -9.76 19.07
CA LYS A 377 20.58 -9.97 17.62
C LYS A 377 19.58 -8.95 17.05
N ALA A 378 18.43 -8.80 17.68
CA ALA A 378 17.41 -7.83 17.24
C ALA A 378 17.92 -6.39 17.36
N ALA A 379 18.47 -5.97 18.50
CA ALA A 379 18.95 -4.61 18.68
C ALA A 379 20.15 -4.26 17.77
N VAL A 380 21.03 -5.21 17.44
CA VAL A 380 22.10 -5.04 16.44
C VAL A 380 21.53 -4.89 15.03
N ASN A 381 20.52 -5.68 14.65
CA ASN A 381 19.83 -5.51 13.37
C ASN A 381 19.17 -4.13 13.25
N ALA A 382 18.48 -3.69 14.32
CA ALA A 382 17.88 -2.36 14.40
C ALA A 382 18.93 -1.23 14.40
N PHE A 383 20.08 -1.41 15.05
CA PHE A 383 21.19 -0.45 15.01
C PHE A 383 21.77 -0.32 13.60
N TRP A 384 22.10 -1.45 12.95
CA TRP A 384 22.62 -1.46 11.58
C TRP A 384 21.66 -0.75 10.62
N ASP A 385 20.36 -0.99 10.78
CA ASP A 385 19.33 -0.34 9.97
C ASP A 385 19.26 1.20 10.21
N ALA A 386 19.54 1.64 11.44
CA ALA A 386 19.68 3.06 11.78
C ALA A 386 20.95 3.68 11.17
N GLU A 387 22.03 2.90 11.10
CA GLU A 387 23.32 3.27 10.49
C GLU A 387 23.18 3.43 8.97
N GLU A 388 22.54 2.49 8.28
CA GLU A 388 22.27 2.58 6.82
C GLU A 388 21.33 3.75 6.46
N ASN A 389 20.40 4.12 7.35
CA ASN A 389 19.61 5.34 7.22
C ASN A 389 20.47 6.61 7.40
N ALA A 390 21.49 6.56 8.25
CA ALA A 390 22.41 7.67 8.51
C ALA A 390 23.50 7.84 7.45
N LEU A 391 23.92 6.77 6.76
CA LEU A 391 25.01 6.80 5.78
C LEU A 391 24.70 7.68 4.55
N ILE A 392 25.65 8.55 4.20
CA ILE A 392 25.62 9.35 2.96
C ILE A 392 25.87 8.45 1.74
N ASN A 393 26.80 7.50 1.90
CA ASN A 393 27.15 6.52 0.88
C ASN A 393 26.60 5.14 1.25
N ASN A 394 25.27 5.07 1.39
CA ASN A 394 24.55 3.79 1.44
C ASN A 394 24.73 3.08 0.07
N THR A 395 25.20 1.83 0.09
CA THR A 395 25.52 1.05 -1.11
C THR A 395 24.54 -0.10 -1.34
N SER A 396 23.29 0.06 -0.90
CA SER A 396 22.20 -0.86 -1.27
C SER A 396 22.17 -1.03 -2.78
N LYS A 397 22.00 -2.27 -3.24
CA LYS A 397 21.74 -2.55 -4.66
C LYS A 397 20.26 -2.44 -5.03
N TYR A 398 19.41 -2.20 -4.02
CA TYR A 398 17.97 -2.23 -4.12
C TYR A 398 17.38 -0.87 -3.73
N VAL A 399 16.45 -0.37 -4.55
CA VAL A 399 15.64 0.81 -4.27
C VAL A 399 14.59 0.44 -3.22
N ASP A 400 14.58 1.15 -2.10
CA ASP A 400 13.59 0.93 -1.04
C ASP A 400 12.14 1.14 -1.54
N GLY A 401 11.22 0.32 -1.04
CA GLY A 401 9.80 0.37 -1.41
C GLY A 401 9.04 -0.95 -1.31
N PHE A 402 7.79 -0.90 -1.78
CA PHE A 402 6.92 -2.07 -1.93
C PHE A 402 7.16 -2.77 -3.27
N TYR A 403 7.23 -4.10 -3.25
CA TYR A 403 7.33 -4.94 -4.44
C TYR A 403 6.42 -6.17 -4.31
N SER A 404 5.85 -6.63 -5.43
CA SER A 404 5.05 -7.85 -5.49
C SER A 404 5.49 -8.73 -6.65
N SER A 405 5.59 -10.03 -6.40
CA SER A 405 5.96 -11.02 -7.41
C SER A 405 5.38 -12.40 -7.12
N TYR A 406 5.46 -13.26 -8.13
CA TYR A 406 4.86 -14.59 -8.18
C TYR A 406 5.94 -15.68 -8.15
N GLY A 407 5.64 -16.79 -7.48
CA GLY A 407 6.43 -18.02 -7.54
C GLY A 407 6.19 -18.77 -8.84
N THR A 408 6.74 -19.98 -8.95
CA THR A 408 6.44 -20.88 -10.07
C THR A 408 4.98 -21.33 -10.01
N ALA A 409 4.32 -21.35 -11.16
CA ALA A 409 2.91 -21.69 -11.27
C ALA A 409 2.64 -23.16 -11.55
N ARG A 410 1.46 -23.62 -11.10
CA ARG A 410 0.97 -24.99 -11.19
C ARG A 410 -0.50 -24.97 -11.64
N SER A 411 -1.04 -26.09 -12.10
CA SER A 411 -2.47 -26.20 -12.48
C SER A 411 -3.43 -25.90 -11.32
N VAL A 412 -2.96 -26.07 -10.08
CA VAL A 412 -3.67 -25.72 -8.84
C VAL A 412 -3.44 -24.26 -8.38
N GLY A 413 -2.89 -23.41 -9.26
CA GLY A 413 -2.55 -22.02 -8.99
C GLY A 413 -1.09 -21.80 -8.58
N THR A 414 -0.82 -20.74 -7.84
CA THR A 414 0.56 -20.32 -7.48
C THR A 414 0.62 -19.62 -6.12
N GLU A 415 1.80 -19.12 -5.78
CA GLU A 415 2.15 -18.40 -4.58
C GLU A 415 2.55 -16.97 -4.97
N ARG A 416 2.16 -15.99 -4.15
CA ARG A 416 2.57 -14.58 -4.31
C ARG A 416 3.18 -14.09 -3.01
N ALA A 417 4.16 -13.20 -3.11
CA ALA A 417 4.67 -12.43 -1.99
C ALA A 417 4.56 -10.94 -2.30
N ASP A 418 3.97 -10.20 -1.37
CA ASP A 418 4.10 -8.74 -1.30
C ASP A 418 5.15 -8.43 -0.24
N ILE A 419 6.17 -7.64 -0.57
CA ILE A 419 7.29 -7.35 0.32
C ILE A 419 7.55 -5.85 0.45
N ILE A 420 8.19 -5.47 1.57
CA ILE A 420 8.82 -4.16 1.73
C ILE A 420 10.32 -4.37 1.89
N ILE A 421 11.09 -3.76 0.99
CA ILE A 421 12.56 -3.69 1.06
C ILE A 421 12.96 -2.33 1.61
N ARG A 422 13.90 -2.33 2.56
CA ARG A 422 14.48 -1.12 3.14
C ARG A 422 15.95 -1.34 3.48
N ASN A 423 16.82 -0.41 3.09
CA ASN A 423 18.28 -0.55 3.16
C ASN A 423 18.79 -1.89 2.56
N GLY A 424 18.10 -2.41 1.54
CA GLY A 424 18.42 -3.69 0.92
C GLY A 424 18.12 -4.94 1.75
N LYS A 425 17.37 -4.84 2.87
CA LYS A 425 16.80 -5.97 3.61
C LYS A 425 15.28 -6.04 3.50
N LEU A 426 14.75 -7.24 3.65
CA LEU A 426 13.33 -7.51 3.83
C LEU A 426 12.90 -7.06 5.24
N VAL A 427 11.95 -6.14 5.32
CA VAL A 427 11.45 -5.60 6.60
C VAL A 427 9.95 -5.83 6.82
N ASP A 428 9.21 -6.23 5.78
CA ASP A 428 7.85 -6.74 5.89
C ASP A 428 7.56 -7.71 4.73
N VAL A 429 6.73 -8.73 4.98
CA VAL A 429 6.29 -9.67 3.95
C VAL A 429 4.89 -10.21 4.24
N LYS A 430 4.07 -10.27 3.19
CA LYS A 430 2.76 -10.91 3.20
C LYS A 430 2.68 -11.97 2.11
N LEU A 431 2.40 -13.19 2.53
CA LEU A 431 2.40 -14.39 1.69
C LEU A 431 0.97 -14.82 1.33
N TYR A 432 0.73 -15.17 0.07
CA TYR A 432 -0.59 -15.55 -0.45
C TYR A 432 -0.56 -16.88 -1.18
N ARG A 433 -1.68 -17.61 -1.17
CA ARG A 433 -1.87 -18.84 -1.95
C ARG A 433 -3.06 -18.66 -2.89
N LEU A 434 -2.76 -18.51 -4.18
CA LEU A 434 -3.74 -18.16 -5.20
C LEU A 434 -4.34 -19.41 -5.87
N GLY A 435 -5.66 -19.47 -6.06
CA GLY A 435 -6.33 -20.58 -6.74
C GLY A 435 -5.92 -20.76 -8.21
N SER A 436 -6.50 -21.73 -8.90
CA SER A 436 -6.34 -21.88 -10.36
C SER A 436 -6.92 -20.68 -11.13
N ASN A 437 -7.84 -19.93 -10.54
CA ASN A 437 -8.35 -18.63 -10.99
C ASN A 437 -7.46 -17.43 -10.60
N LEU A 438 -6.30 -17.69 -9.98
CA LEU A 438 -5.35 -16.71 -9.45
C LEU A 438 -5.91 -15.70 -8.44
N LEU A 439 -7.04 -16.01 -7.80
CA LEU A 439 -7.56 -15.27 -6.66
C LEU A 439 -7.02 -15.82 -5.33
N ASP A 440 -6.79 -14.95 -4.35
CA ASP A 440 -6.31 -15.39 -3.03
C ASP A 440 -7.33 -16.29 -2.33
N ARG A 441 -6.87 -17.44 -1.85
CA ARG A 441 -7.70 -18.38 -1.10
C ARG A 441 -7.81 -18.00 0.38
N GLY A 442 -6.85 -17.24 0.93
CA GLY A 442 -6.79 -16.92 2.35
C GLY A 442 -6.99 -18.15 3.23
N THR A 443 -7.96 -18.10 4.16
CA THR A 443 -8.31 -19.21 5.06
C THR A 443 -8.94 -20.42 4.37
N THR A 444 -9.35 -20.31 3.10
CA THR A 444 -9.87 -21.44 2.30
C THR A 444 -8.77 -22.24 1.59
N ALA A 445 -7.50 -21.88 1.77
CA ALA A 445 -6.36 -22.69 1.34
C ALA A 445 -6.30 -24.03 2.09
N TYR A 446 -5.43 -24.95 1.66
CA TYR A 446 -5.20 -26.19 2.40
C TYR A 446 -4.71 -25.89 3.81
N ALA A 447 -5.25 -26.57 4.83
CA ALA A 447 -5.00 -26.24 6.25
C ALA A 447 -3.50 -26.11 6.60
N LYS A 448 -2.66 -27.03 6.10
CA LYS A 448 -1.21 -26.98 6.31
C LYS A 448 -0.53 -25.76 5.66
N VAL A 449 -1.05 -25.26 4.54
CA VAL A 449 -0.56 -24.02 3.91
C VAL A 449 -0.96 -22.80 4.74
N VAL A 450 -2.16 -22.78 5.32
CA VAL A 450 -2.60 -21.72 6.25
C VAL A 450 -1.72 -21.72 7.51
N GLU A 451 -1.49 -22.89 8.11
CA GLU A 451 -0.59 -23.07 9.27
C GLU A 451 0.86 -22.65 8.96
N ALA A 452 1.34 -22.88 7.74
CA ALA A 452 2.72 -22.58 7.33
C ALA A 452 3.01 -21.11 7.02
N ASN A 453 1.99 -20.28 6.82
CA ASN A 453 2.15 -18.89 6.39
C ASN A 453 2.93 -18.04 7.42
N ALA A 454 2.54 -18.14 8.71
CA ALA A 454 3.19 -17.42 9.80
C ALA A 454 4.65 -17.86 10.07
N PRO A 455 5.00 -19.16 10.19
CA PRO A 455 6.38 -19.57 10.40
C PRO A 455 7.27 -19.29 9.17
N MET A 456 6.75 -19.37 7.93
CA MET A 456 7.52 -18.98 6.74
C MET A 456 7.80 -17.47 6.72
N THR A 457 6.80 -16.65 7.04
CA THR A 457 6.94 -15.19 7.22
C THR A 457 8.04 -14.85 8.23
N ALA A 458 8.00 -15.47 9.41
CA ALA A 458 9.02 -15.28 10.44
C ALA A 458 10.43 -15.71 9.96
N LYS A 459 10.54 -16.82 9.23
CA LYS A 459 11.82 -17.32 8.70
C LYS A 459 12.44 -16.38 7.66
N LEU A 460 11.63 -15.82 6.76
CA LEU A 460 12.05 -14.84 5.76
C LEU A 460 12.51 -13.52 6.41
N LEU A 461 11.75 -13.00 7.37
CA LEU A 461 12.11 -11.78 8.11
C LEU A 461 13.39 -11.98 8.95
N ALA A 462 13.52 -13.11 9.65
CA ALA A 462 14.71 -13.43 10.44
C ALA A 462 15.99 -13.62 9.59
N ASN A 463 15.84 -13.96 8.30
CA ASN A 463 16.90 -14.01 7.30
C ASN A 463 17.17 -12.62 6.65
N GLY A 464 16.21 -11.69 6.73
CA GLY A 464 16.31 -10.35 6.15
C GLY A 464 16.33 -10.32 4.61
N SER A 465 16.02 -11.44 3.96
CA SER A 465 16.04 -11.64 2.51
C SER A 465 15.32 -12.96 2.14
N TYR A 466 15.25 -13.28 0.86
CA TYR A 466 15.01 -14.65 0.41
C TYR A 466 16.15 -15.59 0.85
N ILE A 467 15.83 -16.87 1.01
CA ILE A 467 16.80 -17.92 1.34
C ILE A 467 17.44 -18.40 0.02
N ALA A 468 18.71 -18.08 -0.18
CA ALA A 468 19.48 -18.51 -1.34
C ALA A 468 19.86 -20.00 -1.24
N ASN A 469 19.90 -20.71 -2.38
CA ASN A 469 20.12 -22.17 -2.46
C ASN A 469 19.13 -23.00 -1.62
N TYR A 470 17.87 -22.58 -1.61
CA TYR A 470 16.76 -23.16 -0.85
C TYR A 470 16.70 -24.71 -0.91
N ASP A 471 16.83 -25.37 0.24
CA ASP A 471 16.61 -26.83 0.37
C ASP A 471 15.22 -27.08 0.96
N GLU A 472 14.32 -27.68 0.17
CA GLU A 472 12.95 -28.00 0.59
C GLU A 472 12.81 -28.78 1.90
N LYS A 473 13.81 -29.56 2.32
CA LYS A 473 13.79 -30.36 3.56
C LYS A 473 14.26 -29.60 4.79
N VAL A 474 15.07 -28.56 4.61
CA VAL A 474 15.65 -27.73 5.68
C VAL A 474 14.92 -26.39 5.78
N ASP A 475 14.59 -25.82 4.64
CA ASP A 475 13.98 -24.50 4.50
C ASP A 475 12.45 -24.55 4.49
N GLY A 476 11.86 -25.63 3.96
CA GLY A 476 10.42 -25.84 3.87
C GLY A 476 9.70 -26.05 5.19
N ILE A 477 8.47 -25.54 5.28
CA ILE A 477 7.57 -25.86 6.39
C ILE A 477 6.87 -27.20 6.10
N SER A 478 6.99 -28.15 7.04
CA SER A 478 6.43 -29.50 6.90
C SER A 478 4.92 -29.48 6.62
N GLY A 479 4.50 -30.18 5.56
CA GLY A 479 3.12 -30.19 5.06
C GLY A 479 2.76 -29.04 4.11
N ALA A 480 3.68 -28.10 3.87
CA ALA A 480 3.51 -26.99 2.92
C ALA A 480 4.80 -26.68 2.14
N THR A 481 5.64 -27.70 1.90
CA THR A 481 6.97 -27.56 1.29
C THR A 481 6.93 -26.86 -0.08
N GLU A 482 6.05 -27.29 -0.99
CA GLU A 482 5.84 -26.66 -2.30
C GLU A 482 5.46 -25.17 -2.23
N SER A 483 4.65 -24.78 -1.26
CA SER A 483 4.25 -23.38 -1.05
C SER A 483 5.36 -22.59 -0.37
N SER A 484 6.14 -23.22 0.51
CA SER A 484 7.30 -22.62 1.16
C SER A 484 8.38 -22.26 0.13
N HIS A 485 8.64 -23.14 -0.84
CA HIS A 485 9.53 -22.85 -1.97
C HIS A 485 8.95 -21.75 -2.89
N GLY A 486 7.67 -21.85 -3.26
CA GLY A 486 6.99 -20.86 -4.09
C GLY A 486 6.99 -19.45 -3.49
N TRP A 487 6.79 -19.33 -2.17
CA TRP A 487 6.90 -18.06 -1.44
C TRP A 487 8.34 -17.54 -1.42
N ASN A 488 9.34 -18.39 -1.18
CA ASN A 488 10.75 -17.97 -1.21
C ASN A 488 11.15 -17.41 -2.58
N GLN A 489 10.75 -18.08 -3.66
CA GLN A 489 11.00 -17.64 -5.04
C GLN A 489 10.23 -16.36 -5.40
N ALA A 490 9.01 -16.19 -4.88
CA ALA A 490 8.28 -14.93 -5.02
C ALA A 490 9.01 -13.75 -4.36
N VAL A 491 9.59 -13.95 -3.17
CA VAL A 491 10.44 -12.95 -2.50
C VAL A 491 11.71 -12.68 -3.30
N GLU A 492 12.43 -13.72 -3.75
CA GLU A 492 13.62 -13.60 -4.60
C GLU A 492 13.38 -12.75 -5.85
N ARG A 493 12.31 -13.06 -6.60
CA ARG A 493 11.91 -12.29 -7.79
C ARG A 493 11.52 -10.85 -7.44
N ALA A 494 10.87 -10.61 -6.30
CA ALA A 494 10.54 -9.26 -5.85
C ALA A 494 11.79 -8.45 -5.44
N PHE A 495 12.85 -9.09 -4.92
CA PHE A 495 14.17 -8.46 -4.76
C PHE A 495 14.81 -8.11 -6.11
N GLU A 496 14.70 -8.96 -7.12
CA GLU A 496 15.20 -8.65 -8.47
C GLU A 496 14.44 -7.45 -9.10
N LYS A 497 13.13 -7.30 -8.86
CA LYS A 497 12.36 -6.09 -9.26
C LYS A 497 12.87 -4.81 -8.60
N ALA A 498 13.48 -4.91 -7.42
CA ALA A 498 13.91 -3.77 -6.62
C ALA A 498 15.31 -3.26 -7.00
N LEU A 499 16.05 -3.92 -7.88
CA LEU A 499 17.42 -3.55 -8.22
C LEU A 499 17.52 -2.14 -8.81
N GLU A 500 18.45 -1.32 -8.29
CA GLU A 500 18.78 0.01 -8.84
C GLU A 500 19.24 -0.06 -10.30
N VAL A 501 19.97 -1.13 -10.63
CA VAL A 501 20.38 -1.49 -11.99
C VAL A 501 19.64 -2.78 -12.34
N PRO A 502 18.53 -2.70 -13.11
CA PRO A 502 17.76 -3.87 -13.49
C PRO A 502 18.63 -4.92 -14.21
N THR A 503 18.33 -6.19 -13.98
CA THR A 503 18.92 -7.29 -14.75
C THR A 503 18.47 -7.20 -16.20
N LYS A 504 19.20 -7.90 -17.09
CA LYS A 504 18.75 -8.04 -18.47
C LYS A 504 17.46 -8.87 -18.55
N GLY A 505 16.68 -8.57 -19.58
CA GLY A 505 15.41 -9.21 -19.88
C GLY A 505 14.21 -8.48 -19.31
N GLN A 506 13.04 -8.75 -19.87
CA GLN A 506 11.74 -8.21 -19.47
C GLN A 506 11.01 -9.13 -18.49
N TYR A 507 11.23 -10.44 -18.61
CA TYR A 507 10.51 -11.47 -17.86
C TYR A 507 11.47 -12.34 -17.05
N PHE A 508 10.98 -12.84 -15.91
CA PHE A 508 11.62 -13.93 -15.18
C PHE A 508 11.47 -15.23 -15.97
N ASP A 509 12.51 -16.07 -15.97
CA ASP A 509 12.42 -17.42 -16.51
C ASP A 509 11.61 -18.34 -15.58
N GLY A 510 10.95 -19.34 -16.16
CA GLY A 510 10.16 -20.36 -15.46
C GLY A 510 8.72 -20.46 -15.96
N LYS A 511 7.89 -21.17 -15.19
CA LYS A 511 6.47 -21.39 -15.49
C LYS A 511 5.58 -20.40 -14.74
N PHE A 512 4.72 -19.69 -15.46
CA PHE A 512 3.78 -18.70 -14.94
C PHE A 512 2.34 -19.08 -15.28
N ALA A 513 1.39 -18.69 -14.45
CA ALA A 513 -0.03 -18.85 -14.75
C ALA A 513 -0.59 -17.50 -15.20
N GLY A 514 -1.60 -17.55 -16.05
CA GLY A 514 -2.46 -16.42 -16.37
C GLY A 514 -3.89 -16.89 -16.53
N VAL A 515 -4.83 -16.00 -16.25
CA VAL A 515 -6.29 -16.28 -16.29
C VAL A 515 -6.96 -15.02 -16.80
N ASP A 516 -7.93 -15.14 -17.69
CA ASP A 516 -8.69 -13.99 -18.19
C ASP A 516 -9.58 -13.36 -17.09
N ASN A 517 -10.04 -12.14 -17.34
CA ASN A 517 -10.92 -11.37 -16.44
C ASN A 517 -12.33 -11.95 -16.27
N GLN A 518 -12.75 -12.93 -17.08
CA GLN A 518 -14.05 -13.59 -16.99
C GLN A 518 -13.94 -15.03 -16.43
N SER A 519 -12.72 -15.54 -16.21
CA SER A 519 -12.43 -16.93 -15.85
C SER A 519 -13.02 -17.95 -16.84
N LYS A 520 -12.80 -17.73 -18.15
CA LYS A 520 -13.11 -18.68 -19.22
C LYS A 520 -11.99 -19.71 -19.42
N LEU A 521 -10.72 -19.31 -19.26
CA LEU A 521 -9.58 -20.22 -19.32
C LEU A 521 -8.40 -19.79 -18.43
N MET A 522 -7.59 -20.78 -18.08
CA MET A 522 -6.28 -20.64 -17.46
C MET A 522 -5.21 -21.05 -18.46
N LEU A 523 -4.12 -20.30 -18.52
CA LEU A 523 -2.88 -20.71 -19.15
C LEU A 523 -1.83 -21.05 -18.10
N LEU A 524 -1.05 -22.10 -18.36
CA LEU A 524 0.32 -22.22 -17.84
C LEU A 524 1.27 -21.93 -18.99
N VAL A 525 2.18 -20.99 -18.78
CA VAL A 525 3.09 -20.44 -19.79
C VAL A 525 4.52 -20.65 -19.31
N ASP A 526 5.30 -21.37 -20.10
CA ASP A 526 6.75 -21.50 -19.89
C ASP A 526 7.47 -20.36 -20.61
N ILE A 527 8.32 -19.66 -19.87
CA ILE A 527 9.08 -18.51 -20.35
C ILE A 527 10.57 -18.80 -20.14
N ALA A 528 11.36 -18.57 -21.18
CA ALA A 528 12.82 -18.64 -21.13
C ALA A 528 13.44 -17.57 -22.05
N SER A 529 14.37 -16.77 -21.52
CA SER A 529 15.07 -15.71 -22.27
C SER A 529 14.12 -14.76 -23.01
N ASP A 530 13.14 -14.22 -22.28
CA ASP A 530 12.05 -13.34 -22.76
C ASP A 530 11.09 -13.95 -23.80
N LYS A 531 11.18 -15.26 -24.09
CA LYS A 531 10.31 -15.93 -25.05
C LYS A 531 9.39 -16.90 -24.35
N VAL A 532 8.14 -16.95 -24.82
CA VAL A 532 7.22 -18.05 -24.50
C VAL A 532 7.71 -19.29 -25.26
N THR A 533 7.97 -20.37 -24.53
CA THR A 533 8.50 -21.64 -25.07
C THR A 533 7.51 -22.80 -24.94
N GLY A 534 6.48 -22.65 -24.11
CA GLY A 534 5.42 -23.65 -23.92
C GLY A 534 4.15 -23.01 -23.39
N ILE A 535 2.99 -23.54 -23.80
CA ILE A 535 1.67 -23.11 -23.31
C ILE A 535 0.84 -24.37 -23.04
N THR A 536 0.13 -24.38 -21.91
CA THR A 536 -0.94 -25.34 -21.61
C THR A 536 -2.22 -24.56 -21.37
N VAL A 537 -3.23 -24.74 -22.22
CA VAL A 537 -4.57 -24.15 -22.05
C VAL A 537 -5.43 -25.09 -21.20
N SER A 538 -6.17 -24.55 -20.24
CA SER A 538 -7.19 -25.27 -19.46
C SER A 538 -8.47 -24.44 -19.42
N LEU A 539 -9.59 -25.03 -19.83
CA LEU A 539 -10.88 -24.34 -19.85
C LEU A 539 -11.55 -24.40 -18.47
N PHE A 540 -12.27 -23.34 -18.10
CA PHE A 540 -13.20 -23.37 -16.96
C PHE A 540 -14.60 -23.81 -17.43
N GLY A 541 -15.32 -24.50 -16.55
CA GLY A 541 -16.76 -24.75 -16.71
C GLY A 541 -17.61 -23.68 -16.03
N ASP A 542 -18.93 -23.78 -16.19
CA ASP A 542 -19.90 -22.81 -15.64
C ASP A 542 -19.83 -22.67 -14.11
N ASP A 543 -19.33 -23.69 -13.40
CA ASP A 543 -19.10 -23.67 -11.96
C ASP A 543 -17.81 -22.93 -11.54
N LYS A 544 -17.12 -22.30 -12.50
CA LYS A 544 -15.83 -21.62 -12.38
C LYS A 544 -14.70 -22.50 -11.86
N LYS A 545 -14.76 -23.82 -12.09
CA LYS A 545 -13.63 -24.75 -11.90
C LYS A 545 -13.07 -25.20 -13.25
N LEU A 546 -11.80 -25.63 -13.25
CA LEU A 546 -11.19 -26.17 -14.45
C LEU A 546 -11.85 -27.49 -14.85
N ILE A 547 -12.18 -27.63 -16.13
CA ILE A 547 -12.62 -28.89 -16.73
C ILE A 547 -11.39 -29.80 -16.83
N ALA A 548 -11.50 -31.02 -16.29
CA ALA A 548 -10.43 -31.99 -16.38
C ALA A 548 -10.22 -32.44 -17.85
N ALA A 549 -8.97 -32.66 -18.27
CA ALA A 549 -8.64 -32.89 -19.69
C ALA A 549 -9.30 -34.15 -20.30
N ASP A 550 -9.55 -35.16 -19.48
CA ASP A 550 -10.31 -36.36 -19.82
C ASP A 550 -11.79 -36.07 -20.09
N LYS A 551 -12.35 -35.01 -19.49
CA LYS A 551 -13.76 -34.59 -19.57
C LYS A 551 -14.04 -33.53 -20.63
N LEU A 552 -13.03 -33.00 -21.32
CA LEU A 552 -13.22 -32.10 -22.45
C LEU A 552 -13.89 -32.84 -23.63
N THR A 553 -14.83 -32.17 -24.30
CA THR A 553 -15.44 -32.68 -25.55
C THR A 553 -14.42 -32.71 -26.69
N ALA A 554 -14.78 -33.30 -27.84
CA ALA A 554 -13.90 -33.32 -29.01
C ALA A 554 -13.64 -31.90 -29.54
N GLU A 555 -14.67 -31.07 -29.59
CA GLU A 555 -14.64 -29.68 -30.02
C GLU A 555 -13.80 -28.83 -29.07
N GLN A 556 -13.93 -29.04 -27.75
CA GLN A 556 -13.11 -28.36 -26.75
C GLN A 556 -11.63 -28.73 -26.83
N LYS A 557 -11.31 -30.00 -27.16
CA LYS A 557 -9.93 -30.47 -27.36
C LYS A 557 -9.32 -29.84 -28.61
N ASP A 558 -10.08 -29.75 -29.70
CA ASP A 558 -9.63 -29.09 -30.93
C ASP A 558 -9.43 -27.57 -30.71
N LEU A 559 -10.38 -26.89 -30.06
CA LEU A 559 -10.24 -25.49 -29.66
C LEU A 559 -8.98 -25.25 -28.80
N VAL A 560 -8.73 -26.10 -27.80
CA VAL A 560 -7.52 -26.04 -26.97
C VAL A 560 -6.25 -26.19 -27.81
N ALA A 561 -6.22 -27.11 -28.79
CA ALA A 561 -5.09 -27.28 -29.69
C ALA A 561 -4.85 -26.05 -30.58
N GLN A 562 -5.91 -25.53 -31.21
CA GLN A 562 -5.85 -24.32 -32.05
C GLN A 562 -5.39 -23.09 -31.26
N LEU A 563 -5.94 -22.86 -30.06
CA LEU A 563 -5.52 -21.76 -29.18
C LEU A 563 -4.05 -21.90 -28.78
N THR A 564 -3.60 -23.11 -28.42
CA THR A 564 -2.21 -23.38 -28.04
C THR A 564 -1.26 -23.06 -29.19
N ALA A 565 -1.57 -23.52 -30.40
CA ALA A 565 -0.76 -23.26 -31.59
C ALA A 565 -0.71 -21.77 -31.95
N GLY A 566 -1.87 -21.09 -31.97
CA GLY A 566 -1.96 -19.66 -32.29
C GLY A 566 -1.21 -18.77 -31.29
N LEU A 567 -1.31 -19.06 -29.98
CA LEU A 567 -0.58 -18.33 -28.95
C LEU A 567 0.93 -18.62 -28.98
N LEU A 568 1.39 -19.82 -29.36
CA LEU A 568 2.82 -20.11 -29.49
C LEU A 568 3.46 -19.41 -30.70
N ASP A 569 2.74 -19.29 -31.81
CA ASP A 569 3.23 -18.65 -33.03
C ASP A 569 3.12 -17.10 -33.00
N LYS A 570 2.00 -16.56 -32.48
CA LYS A 570 1.69 -15.12 -32.52
C LYS A 570 1.54 -14.45 -31.16
N GLY A 571 1.65 -15.19 -30.05
CA GLY A 571 1.49 -14.63 -28.71
C GLY A 571 0.16 -13.92 -28.54
N VAL A 572 0.20 -12.73 -27.94
CA VAL A 572 -1.00 -11.87 -27.75
C VAL A 572 -1.58 -11.31 -29.07
N GLN A 573 -0.95 -11.58 -30.22
CA GLN A 573 -1.46 -11.23 -31.56
C GLN A 573 -2.13 -12.42 -32.27
N ALA A 574 -2.37 -13.53 -31.58
CA ALA A 574 -3.09 -14.67 -32.15
C ALA A 574 -4.48 -14.25 -32.69
N ALA A 575 -4.77 -14.66 -33.93
CA ALA A 575 -6.04 -14.38 -34.59
C ALA A 575 -7.22 -15.06 -33.87
N ASP A 576 -8.43 -14.58 -34.14
CA ASP A 576 -9.65 -15.23 -33.65
C ASP A 576 -9.93 -16.53 -34.40
N ILE A 577 -10.28 -17.57 -33.64
CA ILE A 577 -10.84 -18.82 -34.17
C ILE A 577 -12.32 -18.56 -34.42
N ALA A 578 -12.79 -18.80 -35.66
CA ALA A 578 -14.17 -18.56 -36.06
C ALA A 578 -15.17 -19.36 -35.20
N GLY A 579 -16.18 -18.69 -34.65
CA GLY A 579 -17.15 -19.27 -33.70
C GLY A 579 -16.63 -19.41 -32.27
N HIS A 580 -15.38 -19.04 -32.01
CA HIS A 580 -14.71 -19.08 -30.71
C HIS A 580 -13.93 -17.79 -30.42
N GLU A 581 -14.40 -16.65 -30.94
CA GLU A 581 -13.83 -15.31 -30.76
C GLU A 581 -13.70 -14.95 -29.27
N ASP A 582 -14.72 -15.31 -28.48
CA ASP A 582 -14.77 -15.12 -27.03
C ASP A 582 -13.66 -15.88 -26.27
N HIS A 583 -13.32 -17.09 -26.72
CA HIS A 583 -12.25 -17.89 -26.15
C HIS A 583 -10.87 -17.43 -26.65
N SER A 584 -10.79 -16.96 -27.90
CA SER A 584 -9.59 -16.38 -28.50
C SER A 584 -9.19 -15.08 -27.79
N SER A 585 -10.17 -14.24 -27.46
CA SER A 585 -9.98 -13.03 -26.65
C SER A 585 -9.53 -13.36 -25.22
N ALA A 586 -10.18 -14.33 -24.57
CA ALA A 586 -9.76 -14.82 -23.25
C ALA A 586 -8.34 -15.40 -23.27
N ALA A 587 -7.95 -16.12 -24.33
CA ALA A 587 -6.62 -16.70 -24.50
C ALA A 587 -5.54 -15.62 -24.58
N ARG A 588 -5.77 -14.56 -25.37
CA ARG A 588 -4.87 -13.39 -25.42
C ARG A 588 -4.78 -12.66 -24.07
N ALA A 589 -5.92 -12.48 -23.39
CA ALA A 589 -5.97 -11.81 -22.08
C ALA A 589 -5.24 -12.60 -20.98
N ALA A 590 -5.43 -13.92 -20.94
CA ALA A 590 -4.74 -14.81 -20.02
C ALA A 590 -3.22 -14.86 -20.30
N LEU A 591 -2.80 -14.82 -21.57
CA LEU A 591 -1.37 -14.74 -21.90
C LEU A 591 -0.77 -13.40 -21.46
N ALA A 592 -1.47 -12.28 -21.69
CA ALA A 592 -1.04 -10.97 -21.22
C ALA A 592 -0.90 -10.92 -19.68
N ASP A 593 -1.81 -11.56 -18.95
CA ASP A 593 -1.70 -11.68 -17.48
C ASP A 593 -0.54 -12.58 -17.04
N ALA A 594 -0.30 -13.71 -17.73
CA ALA A 594 0.86 -14.57 -17.45
C ALA A 594 2.19 -13.82 -17.64
N LEU A 595 2.30 -13.02 -18.71
CA LEU A 595 3.45 -12.17 -18.97
C LEU A 595 3.59 -11.05 -17.92
N ALA A 596 2.48 -10.48 -17.43
CA ALA A 596 2.50 -9.51 -16.34
C ALA A 596 2.98 -10.14 -15.01
N ASN A 597 2.47 -11.33 -14.67
CA ASN A 597 2.94 -12.12 -13.50
C ASN A 597 4.44 -12.48 -13.61
N ALA A 598 4.95 -12.66 -14.83
CA ALA A 598 6.35 -12.91 -15.13
C ALA A 598 7.21 -11.63 -15.23
N SER A 599 6.63 -10.43 -15.25
CA SER A 599 7.37 -9.20 -15.53
C SER A 599 8.35 -8.86 -14.41
N LYS A 600 9.58 -8.46 -14.79
CA LYS A 600 10.58 -7.90 -13.88
C LYS A 600 10.26 -6.48 -13.42
N GLN A 601 9.22 -5.85 -13.97
CA GLN A 601 8.78 -4.52 -13.56
C GLN A 601 7.73 -4.60 -12.44
N GLN A 602 7.69 -3.57 -11.59
CA GLN A 602 6.66 -3.42 -10.57
C GLN A 602 5.44 -2.72 -11.20
N GLY A 603 4.25 -3.33 -11.06
CA GLY A 603 2.99 -2.74 -11.50
C GLY A 603 2.58 -1.52 -10.65
N ALA A 604 1.82 -0.61 -11.24
CA ALA A 604 1.35 0.62 -10.58
C ALA A 604 0.29 0.38 -9.47
N TYR A 605 -0.34 -0.79 -9.46
CA TYR A 605 -1.40 -1.16 -8.52
C TYR A 605 -1.03 -2.42 -7.75
N LYS A 606 -1.48 -2.49 -6.49
CA LYS A 606 -1.41 -3.62 -5.57
C LYS A 606 -2.51 -4.61 -5.94
N ASP A 607 -2.18 -5.90 -5.92
CA ASP A 607 -3.11 -6.95 -6.29
C ASP A 607 -3.92 -7.45 -5.09
N GLY A 608 -5.24 -7.51 -5.23
CA GLY A 608 -6.16 -7.86 -4.14
C GLY A 608 -7.56 -7.30 -4.35
N THR A 609 -8.41 -7.43 -3.34
CA THR A 609 -9.79 -6.94 -3.38
C THR A 609 -9.98 -5.67 -2.56
N PHE A 610 -10.46 -4.62 -3.22
CA PHE A 610 -10.65 -3.28 -2.67
C PHE A 610 -12.15 -2.95 -2.59
N ILE A 611 -12.60 -2.44 -1.45
CA ILE A 611 -13.98 -1.98 -1.25
C ILE A 611 -14.00 -0.46 -1.24
N ALA A 612 -14.82 0.11 -2.11
CA ALA A 612 -15.01 1.54 -2.24
C ALA A 612 -16.47 1.87 -2.55
N TYR A 613 -16.82 3.15 -2.38
CA TYR A 613 -18.18 3.64 -2.42
C TYR A 613 -18.31 4.79 -3.41
N GLY A 614 -19.48 4.88 -4.04
CA GLY A 614 -19.91 6.06 -4.79
C GLY A 614 -20.29 7.20 -3.88
N ASN A 615 -20.75 8.31 -4.46
CA ASN A 615 -21.31 9.41 -3.66
C ASN A 615 -22.63 8.97 -3.00
N ALA A 616 -22.72 9.17 -1.69
CA ALA A 616 -23.91 8.93 -0.89
C ALA A 616 -24.92 10.08 -0.99
N TYR A 617 -26.18 9.76 -0.73
CA TYR A 617 -27.31 10.69 -0.66
C TYR A 617 -28.32 10.21 0.39
N ASP A 618 -29.46 10.89 0.54
CA ASP A 618 -30.44 10.64 1.61
C ASP A 618 -31.13 9.26 1.58
N LYS A 619 -30.84 8.42 0.57
CA LYS A 619 -31.26 7.01 0.48
C LYS A 619 -30.09 6.01 0.58
N GLY A 620 -28.90 6.44 1.00
CA GLY A 620 -27.71 5.60 1.17
C GLY A 620 -26.65 5.78 0.07
N THR A 621 -25.92 4.72 -0.27
CA THR A 621 -24.83 4.78 -1.26
C THR A 621 -24.80 3.57 -2.22
N ASN A 622 -23.86 3.58 -3.16
CA ASN A 622 -23.52 2.44 -4.01
C ASN A 622 -22.13 1.94 -3.64
N GLN A 623 -21.91 0.64 -3.61
CA GLN A 623 -20.63 0.01 -3.26
C GLN A 623 -20.11 -0.81 -4.44
N ALA A 624 -18.82 -0.70 -4.73
CA ALA A 624 -18.09 -1.64 -5.56
C ALA A 624 -17.05 -2.37 -4.71
N LYS A 625 -17.06 -3.70 -4.80
CA LYS A 625 -15.98 -4.58 -4.33
C LYS A 625 -15.24 -5.05 -5.58
N VAL A 626 -14.05 -4.53 -5.82
CA VAL A 626 -13.26 -4.72 -7.05
C VAL A 626 -12.03 -5.54 -6.73
N THR A 627 -11.82 -6.65 -7.42
CA THR A 627 -10.58 -7.43 -7.32
C THR A 627 -9.68 -7.08 -8.50
N LEU A 628 -8.49 -6.59 -8.17
CA LEU A 628 -7.46 -6.20 -9.11
C LEU A 628 -6.34 -7.24 -9.14
N ARG A 629 -5.88 -7.56 -10.35
CA ARG A 629 -4.65 -8.32 -10.60
C ARG A 629 -3.91 -7.68 -11.78
N ASN A 630 -2.63 -7.34 -11.62
CA ASN A 630 -1.85 -6.60 -12.62
C ASN A 630 -2.55 -5.30 -13.10
N GLY A 631 -3.31 -4.63 -12.22
CA GLY A 631 -4.12 -3.47 -12.56
C GLY A 631 -5.36 -3.75 -13.44
N LYS A 632 -5.70 -5.02 -13.72
CA LYS A 632 -6.93 -5.42 -14.40
C LYS A 632 -8.02 -5.81 -13.41
N ILE A 633 -9.27 -5.48 -13.72
CA ILE A 633 -10.45 -5.96 -12.98
C ILE A 633 -10.68 -7.43 -13.34
N VAL A 634 -10.57 -8.32 -12.35
CA VAL A 634 -10.72 -9.78 -12.53
C VAL A 634 -11.87 -10.38 -11.73
N ASP A 635 -12.46 -9.60 -10.82
CA ASP A 635 -13.76 -9.85 -10.21
C ASP A 635 -14.36 -8.51 -9.78
N VAL A 636 -15.68 -8.37 -9.84
CA VAL A 636 -16.38 -7.18 -9.31
C VAL A 636 -17.78 -7.54 -8.84
N ALA A 637 -18.11 -7.06 -7.63
CA ALA A 637 -19.45 -7.16 -7.07
C ALA A 637 -19.98 -5.75 -6.72
N LEU A 638 -21.17 -5.44 -7.25
CA LEU A 638 -21.81 -4.12 -7.19
C LEU A 638 -23.07 -4.20 -6.32
N TYR A 639 -23.27 -3.24 -5.42
CA TYR A 639 -24.38 -3.25 -4.45
C TYR A 639 -25.00 -1.88 -4.26
N ARG A 640 -26.30 -1.84 -3.92
CA ARG A 640 -27.02 -0.62 -3.56
C ARG A 640 -27.34 -0.64 -2.07
N LEU A 641 -26.61 0.12 -1.26
CA LEU A 641 -26.72 0.10 0.20
C LEU A 641 -27.69 1.14 0.75
N GLY A 642 -28.57 0.76 1.68
CA GLY A 642 -29.45 1.70 2.39
C GLY A 642 -28.69 2.65 3.34
N MET A 643 -29.44 3.54 4.02
CA MET A 643 -28.87 4.41 5.06
C MET A 643 -28.26 3.63 6.23
N ASN A 644 -28.71 2.40 6.48
CA ASN A 644 -28.14 1.47 7.45
C ASN A 644 -26.90 0.68 6.95
N MET A 645 -26.35 1.02 5.78
CA MET A 645 -25.25 0.30 5.11
C MET A 645 -25.53 -1.20 4.86
N VAL A 646 -26.81 -1.58 4.77
CA VAL A 646 -27.23 -2.94 4.37
C VAL A 646 -27.60 -2.93 2.89
N ASP A 647 -27.22 -3.97 2.15
CA ASP A 647 -27.62 -4.13 0.76
C ASP A 647 -29.15 -4.19 0.64
N ARG A 648 -29.68 -3.45 -0.33
CA ARG A 648 -31.11 -3.38 -0.60
C ARG A 648 -31.62 -4.60 -1.34
N GLY A 649 -30.77 -5.27 -2.15
CA GLY A 649 -31.18 -6.40 -2.98
C GLY A 649 -32.47 -6.10 -3.76
N GLU A 650 -33.46 -6.99 -3.65
CA GLU A 650 -34.80 -6.85 -4.26
C GLU A 650 -35.59 -5.62 -3.79
N ALA A 651 -35.24 -5.02 -2.66
CA ALA A 651 -35.84 -3.79 -2.15
C ALA A 651 -35.18 -2.51 -2.71
N ALA A 652 -34.28 -2.61 -3.69
CA ALA A 652 -33.79 -1.48 -4.46
C ALA A 652 -34.83 -1.01 -5.51
N TYR A 653 -34.56 0.09 -6.21
CA TYR A 653 -35.38 0.51 -7.34
C TYR A 653 -35.28 -0.53 -8.48
N ALA A 654 -36.40 -0.86 -9.13
CA ALA A 654 -36.47 -1.91 -10.15
C ALA A 654 -35.43 -1.76 -11.27
N GLU A 655 -35.21 -0.54 -11.76
CA GLU A 655 -34.18 -0.29 -12.79
C GLU A 655 -32.74 -0.45 -12.27
N VAL A 656 -32.49 -0.22 -10.98
CA VAL A 656 -31.18 -0.52 -10.37
C VAL A 656 -30.97 -2.04 -10.27
N ILE A 657 -32.01 -2.80 -9.89
CA ILE A 657 -31.95 -4.27 -9.84
C ILE A 657 -31.61 -4.84 -11.23
N LYS A 658 -32.24 -4.33 -12.29
CA LYS A 658 -31.93 -4.71 -13.68
C LYS A 658 -30.53 -4.25 -14.12
N ALA A 659 -30.08 -3.07 -13.69
CA ALA A 659 -28.80 -2.49 -14.10
C ALA A 659 -27.59 -3.16 -13.45
N LEU A 660 -27.67 -3.59 -12.19
CA LEU A 660 -26.53 -4.20 -11.47
C LEU A 660 -25.86 -5.36 -12.22
N PRO A 661 -26.56 -6.41 -12.70
CA PRO A 661 -25.91 -7.50 -13.44
C PRO A 661 -25.34 -7.04 -14.79
N GLN A 662 -25.98 -6.08 -15.47
CA GLN A 662 -25.47 -5.49 -16.71
C GLN A 662 -24.18 -4.71 -16.48
N LEU A 663 -24.13 -3.89 -15.43
CA LEU A 663 -22.95 -3.13 -15.03
C LEU A 663 -21.81 -4.05 -14.59
N THR A 664 -22.09 -5.10 -13.81
CA THR A 664 -21.09 -6.12 -13.43
C THR A 664 -20.47 -6.75 -14.68
N SER A 665 -21.29 -7.20 -15.64
CA SER A 665 -20.80 -7.78 -16.90
C SER A 665 -19.96 -6.77 -17.71
N LYS A 666 -20.46 -5.54 -17.89
CA LYS A 666 -19.74 -4.47 -18.61
C LYS A 666 -18.43 -4.07 -17.93
N PHE A 667 -18.38 -4.01 -16.60
CA PHE A 667 -17.18 -3.62 -15.86
C PHE A 667 -16.11 -4.72 -15.91
N LEU A 668 -16.51 -5.99 -15.83
CA LEU A 668 -15.60 -7.12 -16.10
C LEU A 668 -15.05 -7.04 -17.52
N ALA A 669 -15.91 -6.86 -18.53
CA ALA A 669 -15.51 -6.78 -19.93
C ALA A 669 -14.56 -5.60 -20.22
N ALA A 670 -14.82 -4.41 -19.63
CA ALA A 670 -13.93 -3.25 -19.72
C ALA A 670 -12.56 -3.49 -19.04
N GLY A 671 -12.54 -4.28 -17.97
CA GLY A 671 -11.32 -4.83 -17.35
C GLY A 671 -10.31 -3.82 -16.81
N THR A 672 -10.60 -2.52 -16.83
CA THR A 672 -9.66 -1.41 -16.58
C THR A 672 -10.36 -0.25 -15.89
N ARG A 673 -9.58 0.62 -15.22
CA ARG A 673 -10.07 1.85 -14.58
C ARG A 673 -10.72 2.78 -15.60
N GLU A 674 -10.02 3.00 -16.71
CA GLU A 674 -10.36 3.93 -17.79
C GLU A 674 -11.58 3.43 -18.57
N GLY A 675 -11.57 2.17 -19.02
CA GLY A 675 -12.68 1.58 -19.77
C GLY A 675 -14.00 1.59 -18.99
N VAL A 676 -13.96 1.43 -17.66
CA VAL A 676 -15.15 1.58 -16.81
C VAL A 676 -15.70 3.01 -16.79
N GLN A 677 -14.84 4.03 -16.88
CA GLN A 677 -15.31 5.43 -16.95
C GLN A 677 -15.97 5.75 -18.30
N GLU A 678 -15.50 5.14 -19.39
CA GLU A 678 -16.00 5.35 -20.75
C GLU A 678 -17.37 4.68 -21.02
N MET A 679 -17.72 3.59 -20.32
CA MET A 679 -18.97 2.86 -20.56
C MET A 679 -20.24 3.71 -20.39
N ASP A 680 -21.22 3.57 -21.27
CA ASP A 680 -22.52 4.23 -21.07
C ASP A 680 -23.24 3.78 -19.80
N ALA A 681 -23.84 4.76 -19.12
CA ALA A 681 -24.71 4.53 -17.97
C ALA A 681 -25.99 3.78 -18.39
N VAL A 682 -26.49 2.89 -17.53
CA VAL A 682 -27.73 2.15 -17.83
C VAL A 682 -28.94 3.08 -17.66
N SER A 683 -29.77 3.17 -18.70
CA SER A 683 -31.00 3.98 -18.69
C SER A 683 -31.91 3.58 -17.54
N GLY A 684 -32.59 4.56 -16.92
CA GLY A 684 -33.36 4.37 -15.68
C GLY A 684 -32.50 4.21 -14.40
N ALA A 685 -31.20 3.94 -14.53
CA ALA A 685 -30.26 3.74 -13.41
C ALA A 685 -29.02 4.66 -13.50
N THR A 686 -29.11 5.79 -14.20
CA THR A 686 -27.98 6.69 -14.52
C THR A 686 -27.17 7.13 -13.29
N SER A 687 -27.86 7.57 -12.23
CA SER A 687 -27.20 7.99 -10.97
C SER A 687 -26.45 6.85 -10.28
N SER A 688 -27.04 5.65 -10.23
CA SER A 688 -26.36 4.48 -9.64
C SER A 688 -25.20 4.00 -10.52
N SER A 689 -25.34 4.06 -11.85
CA SER A 689 -24.26 3.73 -12.79
C SER A 689 -23.03 4.62 -12.55
N ASN A 690 -23.23 5.94 -12.50
CA ASN A 690 -22.14 6.91 -12.26
C ASN A 690 -21.54 6.77 -10.85
N ALA A 691 -22.36 6.49 -9.84
CA ALA A 691 -21.87 6.23 -8.49
C ALA A 691 -21.03 4.93 -8.41
N LEU A 692 -21.39 3.88 -9.15
CA LEU A 692 -20.64 2.62 -9.22
C LEU A 692 -19.32 2.79 -10.01
N LYS A 693 -19.31 3.57 -11.10
CA LYS A 693 -18.06 3.97 -11.79
C LYS A 693 -17.09 4.70 -10.86
N ALA A 694 -17.59 5.67 -10.08
CA ALA A 694 -16.80 6.40 -9.10
C ALA A 694 -16.32 5.49 -7.95
N ALA A 695 -17.10 4.47 -7.57
CA ALA A 695 -16.65 3.45 -6.63
C ALA A 695 -15.49 2.62 -7.20
N VAL A 696 -15.52 2.24 -8.48
CA VAL A 696 -14.41 1.54 -9.15
C VAL A 696 -13.15 2.42 -9.23
N ASP A 697 -13.29 3.69 -9.62
CA ASP A 697 -12.16 4.64 -9.64
C ASP A 697 -11.48 4.78 -8.27
N ARG A 698 -12.28 4.91 -7.20
CA ARG A 698 -11.79 4.94 -5.82
C ARG A 698 -11.17 3.60 -5.38
N ALA A 699 -11.67 2.47 -5.86
CA ALA A 699 -11.05 1.16 -5.59
C ALA A 699 -9.64 1.06 -6.22
N TYR A 700 -9.45 1.60 -7.43
CA TYR A 700 -8.12 1.77 -8.01
C TYR A 700 -7.24 2.74 -7.22
N GLY A 701 -7.79 3.86 -6.74
CA GLY A 701 -7.07 4.80 -5.88
C GLY A 701 -6.53 4.16 -4.59
N LYS A 702 -7.28 3.23 -3.97
CA LYS A 702 -6.84 2.42 -2.82
C LYS A 702 -5.75 1.40 -3.14
N ALA A 703 -5.62 1.04 -4.42
CA ALA A 703 -4.67 0.06 -4.90
C ALA A 703 -3.34 0.66 -5.34
N GLU A 704 -3.21 1.98 -5.48
CA GLU A 704 -1.98 2.63 -5.95
C GLU A 704 -0.75 2.19 -5.13
N VAL A 705 0.32 1.74 -5.81
CA VAL A 705 1.60 1.35 -5.18
C VAL A 705 2.38 2.60 -4.78
N ALA A 706 2.46 3.57 -5.69
CA ALA A 706 2.97 4.91 -5.45
C ALA A 706 1.82 5.89 -5.67
N GLU A 707 1.43 6.60 -4.62
CA GLU A 707 0.31 7.55 -4.68
C GLU A 707 0.77 8.85 -5.37
N ALA A 708 0.36 9.05 -6.63
CA ALA A 708 0.65 10.28 -7.36
C ALA A 708 0.17 11.53 -6.59
N TYR A 709 -1.00 11.41 -5.97
CA TYR A 709 -1.62 12.35 -5.03
C TYR A 709 -1.85 11.64 -3.70
N LYS A 710 -0.95 11.87 -2.74
CA LYS A 710 -1.03 11.27 -1.40
C LYS A 710 -2.01 12.03 -0.52
N ALA A 711 -3.20 11.47 -0.37
CA ALA A 711 -4.35 12.14 0.21
C ALA A 711 -4.97 11.29 1.32
N ALA A 712 -5.49 11.92 2.38
CA ALA A 712 -6.17 11.20 3.44
C ALA A 712 -7.52 10.61 2.97
N TYR A 713 -8.32 11.40 2.26
CA TYR A 713 -9.67 11.00 1.87
C TYR A 713 -9.93 11.33 0.40
N PHE A 714 -10.74 10.50 -0.27
CA PHE A 714 -11.32 10.83 -1.56
C PHE A 714 -12.33 11.98 -1.43
N ASN A 715 -12.37 12.87 -2.42
CA ASN A 715 -13.40 13.89 -2.51
C ASN A 715 -14.77 13.26 -2.84
N GLY A 716 -15.84 13.76 -2.20
CA GLY A 716 -17.20 13.27 -2.37
C GLY A 716 -18.00 13.20 -1.07
N THR A 717 -19.13 12.49 -1.11
CA THR A 717 -19.99 12.30 0.05
C THR A 717 -20.04 10.83 0.43
N PHE A 718 -19.78 10.50 1.68
CA PHE A 718 -19.68 9.13 2.20
C PHE A 718 -20.60 8.97 3.40
N ILE A 719 -21.03 7.76 3.68
CA ILE A 719 -21.84 7.45 4.87
C ILE A 719 -21.19 6.35 5.70
N GLY A 720 -21.39 6.43 7.00
CA GLY A 720 -21.06 5.40 7.97
C GLY A 720 -22.19 5.26 8.99
N VAL A 721 -22.20 4.15 9.70
CA VAL A 721 -23.24 3.81 10.68
C VAL A 721 -22.62 3.34 12.00
N SER A 722 -23.34 3.55 13.10
CA SER A 722 -23.00 2.97 14.40
C SER A 722 -23.03 1.45 14.35
N ALA A 723 -22.39 0.78 15.31
CA ALA A 723 -22.32 -0.68 15.34
C ALA A 723 -23.72 -1.34 15.39
N ASP A 724 -24.67 -0.70 16.06
CA ASP A 724 -26.08 -1.12 16.14
C ASP A 724 -26.97 -0.62 14.98
N LYS A 725 -26.40 0.12 14.02
CA LYS A 725 -27.07 0.74 12.87
C LYS A 725 -28.21 1.71 13.22
N SER A 726 -28.29 2.20 14.46
CA SER A 726 -29.30 3.18 14.89
C SER A 726 -28.96 4.63 14.51
N VAL A 727 -27.69 4.93 14.23
CA VAL A 727 -27.22 6.26 13.79
C VAL A 727 -26.44 6.12 12.49
N ASN A 728 -26.78 6.91 11.49
CA ASN A 728 -25.99 7.15 10.29
C ASN A 728 -25.39 8.57 10.36
N VAL A 729 -24.13 8.71 9.90
CA VAL A 729 -23.56 10.02 9.63
C VAL A 729 -23.02 10.06 8.20
N MET A 730 -23.47 11.07 7.46
CA MET A 730 -23.01 11.42 6.13
C MET A 730 -21.92 12.48 6.23
N VAL A 731 -20.75 12.21 5.69
CA VAL A 731 -19.58 13.09 5.68
C VAL A 731 -19.30 13.57 4.26
N THR A 732 -19.25 14.88 4.05
CA THR A 732 -18.77 15.47 2.80
C THR A 732 -17.29 15.82 2.94
N VAL A 733 -16.50 15.35 1.98
CA VAL A 733 -15.07 15.60 1.83
C VAL A 733 -14.85 16.51 0.62
N LYS A 734 -14.15 17.62 0.83
CA LYS A 734 -13.64 18.54 -0.21
C LYS A 734 -12.15 18.77 0.03
N TYR A 735 -11.36 18.98 -1.02
CA TYR A 735 -9.91 19.16 -0.93
C TYR A 735 -9.23 18.09 -0.04
N ASN A 736 -9.76 16.87 -0.12
CA ASN A 736 -9.31 15.68 0.60
C ASN A 736 -9.42 15.79 2.14
N VAL A 737 -10.24 16.72 2.63
CA VAL A 737 -10.52 17.01 4.04
C VAL A 737 -12.03 16.90 4.33
N PRO A 738 -12.46 16.31 5.46
CA PRO A 738 -13.87 16.32 5.86
C PRO A 738 -14.32 17.74 6.25
N VAL A 739 -15.32 18.29 5.57
CA VAL A 739 -15.76 19.70 5.75
C VAL A 739 -17.19 19.87 6.27
N LYS A 740 -18.06 18.86 6.09
CA LYS A 740 -19.46 18.90 6.53
C LYS A 740 -19.93 17.52 6.97
N MET A 741 -20.79 17.47 7.98
CA MET A 741 -21.44 16.24 8.45
C MET A 741 -22.96 16.43 8.54
N LEU A 742 -23.72 15.35 8.31
CA LEU A 742 -25.17 15.27 8.52
C LEU A 742 -25.52 14.00 9.28
N VAL A 743 -26.35 14.09 10.32
CA VAL A 743 -26.72 13.00 11.22
C VAL A 743 -28.16 12.55 10.97
N TYR A 744 -28.35 11.24 10.80
CA TYR A 744 -29.65 10.62 10.60
C TYR A 744 -29.84 9.49 11.62
N TYR A 745 -30.89 9.60 12.45
CA TYR A 745 -31.32 8.51 13.31
C TYR A 745 -32.21 7.55 12.54
N LEU A 746 -32.00 6.26 12.71
CA LEU A 746 -32.69 5.22 11.95
C LEU A 746 -33.72 4.46 12.81
N ASP A 747 -34.75 3.93 12.16
CA ASP A 747 -35.64 2.92 12.75
C ASP A 747 -35.01 1.51 12.67
N GLU A 748 -35.66 0.51 13.27
CA GLU A 748 -35.22 -0.89 13.25
C GLU A 748 -35.13 -1.50 11.82
N LYS A 749 -35.78 -0.88 10.84
CA LYS A 749 -35.77 -1.27 9.43
C LYS A 749 -34.68 -0.52 8.63
N GLY A 750 -33.95 0.39 9.26
CA GLY A 750 -32.91 1.21 8.65
C GLY A 750 -33.41 2.43 7.88
N ASN A 751 -34.66 2.85 8.06
CA ASN A 751 -35.22 4.08 7.48
C ASN A 751 -34.91 5.28 8.37
N VAL A 752 -34.75 6.45 7.78
CA VAL A 752 -34.55 7.70 8.52
C VAL A 752 -35.81 8.06 9.31
N ARG A 753 -35.66 8.25 10.64
CA ARG A 753 -36.71 8.78 11.51
C ARG A 753 -36.93 10.27 11.22
N PRO A 754 -38.18 10.72 11.01
CA PRO A 754 -38.52 12.13 10.87
C PRO A 754 -38.09 12.98 12.08
N TYR A 755 -37.78 14.26 11.87
CA TYR A 755 -37.24 15.15 12.91
C TYR A 755 -38.20 15.36 14.10
N ASP A 756 -39.51 15.38 13.85
CA ASP A 756 -40.55 15.47 14.89
C ASP A 756 -40.55 14.23 15.80
N LYS A 757 -40.08 13.07 15.31
CA LYS A 757 -39.96 11.80 16.04
C LYS A 757 -38.64 11.63 16.79
N LEU A 758 -37.76 12.63 16.79
CA LEU A 758 -36.49 12.61 17.55
C LEU A 758 -36.68 13.14 18.98
N SER A 759 -35.96 12.56 19.93
CA SER A 759 -35.87 13.08 21.30
C SER A 759 -35.13 14.42 21.34
N ASN A 760 -35.24 15.14 22.46
CA ASN A 760 -34.54 16.42 22.62
C ASN A 760 -33.01 16.22 22.65
N ASP A 761 -32.52 15.12 23.22
CA ASP A 761 -31.09 14.78 23.23
C ASP A 761 -30.58 14.34 21.84
N GLU A 762 -31.38 13.63 21.05
CA GLU A 762 -31.08 13.33 19.64
C GLU A 762 -31.00 14.62 18.81
N LYS A 763 -31.94 15.54 19.01
CA LYS A 763 -31.92 16.87 18.36
C LYS A 763 -30.69 17.68 18.77
N ALA A 764 -30.30 17.66 20.04
CA ALA A 764 -29.12 18.36 20.54
C ALA A 764 -27.82 17.81 19.90
N VAL A 765 -27.63 16.49 19.89
CA VAL A 765 -26.45 15.85 19.28
C VAL A 765 -26.39 16.08 17.77
N LYS A 766 -27.53 15.99 17.07
CA LYS A 766 -27.63 16.32 15.63
C LYS A 766 -27.22 17.76 15.37
N SER A 767 -27.82 18.73 16.06
CA SER A 767 -27.49 20.15 15.89
C SER A 767 -26.01 20.42 16.14
N GLU A 768 -25.42 19.85 17.20
CA GLU A 768 -24.01 20.04 17.53
C GLU A 768 -23.05 19.50 16.44
N ILE A 769 -23.41 18.40 15.77
CA ILE A 769 -22.61 17.83 14.65
C ILE A 769 -22.87 18.56 13.32
N GLU A 770 -24.08 19.08 13.09
CA GLU A 770 -24.44 19.72 11.82
C GLU A 770 -24.12 21.21 11.75
N LEU A 771 -23.71 21.83 12.87
CA LEU A 771 -23.19 23.19 12.91
C LEU A 771 -22.00 23.36 11.94
N PRO A 772 -22.09 24.26 10.95
CA PRO A 772 -21.10 24.34 9.88
C PRO A 772 -19.74 24.86 10.36
N SER A 773 -18.67 24.18 9.94
CA SER A 773 -17.33 24.76 9.83
C SER A 773 -17.18 25.47 8.49
N TYR A 774 -16.56 26.66 8.48
CA TYR A 774 -16.37 27.52 7.30
C TYR A 774 -15.41 26.88 6.26
N ASP A 775 -15.90 25.94 5.45
CA ASP A 775 -15.18 25.17 4.40
C ASP A 775 -13.80 24.62 4.83
N SER A 776 -13.62 24.44 6.13
CA SER A 776 -12.40 23.96 6.79
C SER A 776 -12.62 22.57 7.38
N LEU A 777 -11.57 21.97 7.96
CA LEU A 777 -11.68 20.71 8.68
C LEU A 777 -12.80 20.76 9.71
N HIS A 778 -13.79 19.90 9.55
CA HIS A 778 -14.90 19.73 10.46
C HIS A 778 -14.40 19.35 11.86
N LYS A 779 -15.03 19.88 12.93
CA LYS A 779 -14.57 19.65 14.32
C LYS A 779 -14.53 18.16 14.73
N TYR A 780 -15.33 17.32 14.09
CA TYR A 780 -15.31 15.86 14.25
C TYR A 780 -14.59 15.10 13.11
N GLY A 781 -14.02 15.80 12.13
CA GLY A 781 -13.29 15.22 11.00
C GLY A 781 -11.92 14.62 11.35
N TYR A 782 -11.41 14.85 12.56
CA TYR A 782 -10.17 14.27 13.06
C TYR A 782 -10.31 13.88 14.53
N ARG A 783 -10.02 12.61 14.86
CA ARG A 783 -10.10 12.02 16.21
C ARG A 783 -11.39 12.37 16.99
N PRO A 784 -12.58 12.14 16.43
CA PRO A 784 -13.84 12.44 17.11
C PRO A 784 -14.02 11.64 18.40
N ALA A 785 -14.57 12.30 19.41
CA ALA A 785 -14.86 11.76 20.74
C ALA A 785 -16.30 12.11 21.17
N ALA A 786 -16.89 11.28 22.04
CA ALA A 786 -18.25 11.47 22.54
C ALA A 786 -18.36 12.74 23.43
N PHE A 787 -19.51 13.39 23.37
CA PHE A 787 -19.80 14.68 24.00
C PHE A 787 -21.28 14.75 24.46
N GLY A 788 -21.62 15.69 25.34
CA GLY A 788 -23.01 15.92 25.75
C GLY A 788 -23.09 16.60 27.12
N ALA A 789 -24.20 17.30 27.37
CA ALA A 789 -24.48 17.93 28.66
C ALA A 789 -25.00 16.94 29.71
N ASN A 790 -25.42 15.74 29.30
CA ASN A 790 -25.93 14.66 30.13
C ASN A 790 -25.51 13.29 29.57
N ASP A 791 -25.73 12.21 30.33
CA ASP A 791 -25.34 10.85 29.94
C ASP A 791 -26.08 10.33 28.70
N ALA A 792 -27.34 10.76 28.47
CA ALA A 792 -28.10 10.37 27.29
C ALA A 792 -27.48 10.94 26.01
N GLN A 793 -27.15 12.24 25.98
CA GLN A 793 -26.43 12.90 24.88
C GLN A 793 -25.06 12.27 24.66
N LYS A 794 -24.35 11.92 25.74
CA LYS A 794 -23.04 11.26 25.68
C LYS A 794 -23.12 9.85 25.07
N ALA A 795 -24.18 9.09 25.38
CA ALA A 795 -24.44 7.79 24.76
C ALA A 795 -24.86 7.92 23.28
N ILE A 796 -25.70 8.90 22.95
CA ILE A 796 -26.16 9.16 21.58
C ILE A 796 -24.99 9.64 20.70
N SER A 797 -24.16 10.56 21.20
CA SER A 797 -23.00 11.07 20.46
C SER A 797 -21.90 10.02 20.30
N ALA A 798 -21.73 9.09 21.25
CA ALA A 798 -20.82 7.95 21.06
C ALA A 798 -21.17 7.14 19.80
N LYS A 799 -22.46 6.84 19.57
CA LYS A 799 -22.93 6.18 18.34
C LYS A 799 -22.73 7.04 17.09
N ALA A 800 -22.96 8.35 17.18
CA ALA A 800 -22.66 9.25 16.06
C ALA A 800 -21.16 9.30 15.74
N VAL A 801 -20.29 9.23 16.75
CA VAL A 801 -18.82 9.18 16.61
C VAL A 801 -18.35 7.86 16.00
N GLU A 802 -18.98 6.72 16.32
CA GLU A 802 -18.78 5.45 15.60
C GLU A 802 -19.13 5.60 14.12
N ALA A 803 -20.32 6.15 13.82
CA ALA A 803 -20.78 6.38 12.46
C ALA A 803 -19.85 7.31 11.67
N ILE A 804 -19.34 8.38 12.29
CA ILE A 804 -18.32 9.27 11.70
C ILE A 804 -17.05 8.50 11.37
N LYS A 805 -16.53 7.67 12.29
CA LYS A 805 -15.33 6.84 12.04
C LYS A 805 -15.54 5.88 10.87
N ALA A 806 -16.71 5.22 10.78
CA ALA A 806 -17.06 4.36 9.66
C ALA A 806 -17.21 5.12 8.33
N ALA A 807 -17.70 6.37 8.36
CA ALA A 807 -17.80 7.22 7.17
C ALA A 807 -16.42 7.67 6.68
N LEU A 808 -15.52 8.03 7.59
CA LEU A 808 -14.11 8.37 7.29
C LEU A 808 -13.32 7.15 6.80
N GLU A 809 -13.61 5.94 7.30
CA GLU A 809 -13.03 4.71 6.73
C GLU A 809 -13.51 4.47 5.29
N SER A 810 -14.81 4.68 5.05
CA SER A 810 -15.41 4.57 3.72
C SER A 810 -14.89 5.61 2.72
N ALA A 811 -14.57 6.82 3.22
CA ALA A 811 -14.00 7.93 2.46
C ALA A 811 -12.49 7.83 2.21
N GLY A 812 -11.79 6.95 2.93
CA GLY A 812 -10.33 6.91 2.89
C GLY A 812 -9.77 6.48 1.55
N LYS A 813 -8.63 7.07 1.19
CA LYS A 813 -7.76 6.59 0.12
C LYS A 813 -6.84 5.48 0.64
#